data_AF-A0A6M4P9Y8-F1
#
_entry.id   AF-A0A6M4P9Y8-F1
#
_cell.length_a   1.000
_cell.length_b   1.000
_cell.length_c   1.000
_cell.angle_alpha   90.00
_cell.angle_beta   90.00
_cell.angle_gamma   90.00
#
_symmetry.space_group_name_H-M   'P 1'
#
loop_
_entity.id
_entity.type
_entity.pdbx_description
1 polymer ?
#
loop_
_entity_poly.entity_id
_entity_poly.type
_entity_poly.pdbx_seq_one_letter_code
_entity_poly.pdbx_strand_id
1 'polypeptide(L)'
;MAIVHIATKAISRKAGQSAVASAAYRAGVILKDERYDRSHDYSKKSGVMSADIILPTALKAKGLIVSREEIWNKAEHVEGRTDSRVAREWLINLPHELEEAKRKALAHEFTQALADKYNIIADCAIHSPSKKEVARGADPRNYHAHILVTTREAKMGADGQLFFDKQFKIPFEWSNKKRDAKGLQSSIKEIKEIRQLWVDMANKALVGLDVMELDARSFKAQGVDRLPTVKMGVDATNMERKGINTENGNKNRAIHVITQRREFTKQSNRKAADERHTVEYTEWATERVEWATNRHRQIDKHLDDSQQRIERRREDADWAVEEDKAISKFIDYSSYHAKRNSNNAEWAIGRSERLIEIAGTRQPDLKTREERITEFDQQSTAVNQLIKDRADAISAAPSPFDDNARRARANKLAEQQGQFDTAAANHNRRSEYYDSVLESAYRRARQIRLRHAQKLLDRNKEDNRLRVGWRESSDDYPNKYDYRQSDLLDTFAKKLKLDKDSSEDHRDYLKRIANTFDSPFFKENKPIMDLLREPKVERDQYDAIKTHYDSFIKNLDEQRKAIDDKKKYALGNTGEVSRMTAESLSALSYINALDNYINNEATADQNKTLAIEHRADTINRTCQQFKHGMIGLSSIREADKRQRHSEALQVSLNNFTSSYGNELSNDQQKAINSGLSAANQQVQSHTMRLGR
;
A
#
# COMPACT_ATOMS: atom_id res chain seq x y z
N MET A 1 13.17 -23.76 20.73
CA MET A 1 13.70 -22.66 19.92
C MET A 1 14.97 -22.21 20.58
N ALA A 2 16.09 -22.54 19.94
CA ALA A 2 17.41 -22.18 20.41
C ALA A 2 17.52 -20.64 20.48
N ILE A 3 17.97 -20.14 21.62
CA ILE A 3 18.09 -18.69 21.89
C ILE A 3 19.57 -18.33 21.83
N VAL A 4 19.93 -17.34 21.02
CA VAL A 4 21.28 -16.79 21.01
C VAL A 4 21.49 -15.93 22.24
N HIS A 5 22.28 -16.43 23.19
CA HIS A 5 22.82 -15.62 24.28
C HIS A 5 24.32 -15.84 24.39
N ILE A 6 25.08 -14.79 24.09
CA ILE A 6 26.52 -14.73 24.33
C ILE A 6 26.91 -13.37 24.89
N ALA A 7 27.45 -13.39 26.11
CA ALA A 7 27.82 -12.21 26.86
C ALA A 7 29.25 -12.33 27.36
N THR A 8 29.96 -11.19 27.45
CA THR A 8 31.27 -11.14 28.09
C THR A 8 31.29 -10.12 29.22
N LYS A 9 32.02 -10.42 30.29
CA LYS A 9 32.30 -9.47 31.38
C LYS A 9 33.71 -9.67 31.92
N ALA A 10 34.36 -8.57 32.33
CA ALA A 10 35.63 -8.65 33.04
C ALA A 10 35.39 -8.99 34.51
N ILE A 11 36.31 -9.76 35.10
CA ILE A 11 36.42 -9.95 36.54
C ILE A 11 37.44 -8.93 37.05
N SER A 12 36.98 -7.99 37.87
CA SER A 12 37.77 -6.83 38.31
C SER A 12 37.84 -6.73 39.83
N ARG A 13 39.05 -6.49 40.32
CA ARG A 13 39.31 -6.25 41.75
C ARG A 13 38.61 -5.01 42.28
N LYS A 14 38.47 -3.96 41.44
CA LYS A 14 37.72 -2.74 41.79
C LYS A 14 36.26 -3.03 42.14
N ALA A 15 35.68 -4.09 41.56
CA ALA A 15 34.33 -4.55 41.86
C ALA A 15 34.28 -5.58 43.00
N GLY A 16 35.38 -5.76 43.75
CA GLY A 16 35.48 -6.74 44.83
C GLY A 16 35.55 -8.20 44.36
N GLN A 17 35.87 -8.45 43.09
CA GLN A 17 35.86 -9.79 42.51
C GLN A 17 37.24 -10.43 42.56
N SER A 18 37.27 -11.77 42.73
CA SER A 18 38.46 -12.62 42.66
C SER A 18 38.28 -13.65 41.53
N ALA A 19 39.35 -13.93 40.80
CA ALA A 19 39.41 -14.99 39.79
C ALA A 19 39.28 -16.38 40.42
N VAL A 20 39.92 -16.60 41.58
CA VAL A 20 39.85 -17.86 42.34
C VAL A 20 38.43 -18.09 42.84
N ALA A 21 37.81 -17.09 43.49
CA ALA A 21 36.41 -17.16 43.92
C ALA A 21 35.47 -17.41 42.75
N SER A 22 35.76 -16.78 41.62
CA SER A 22 34.98 -16.92 40.39
C SER A 22 35.05 -18.34 39.82
N ALA A 23 36.24 -18.92 39.74
CA ALA A 23 36.46 -20.28 39.27
C ALA A 23 35.80 -21.31 40.20
N ALA A 24 36.03 -21.18 41.52
CA ALA A 24 35.42 -22.05 42.52
C ALA A 24 33.88 -22.07 42.41
N TYR A 25 33.27 -20.89 42.28
CA TYR A 25 31.81 -20.75 42.16
C TYR A 25 31.25 -21.41 40.89
N ARG A 26 31.97 -21.33 39.77
CA ARG A 26 31.50 -21.86 38.49
C ARG A 26 31.72 -23.37 38.41
N ALA A 27 32.87 -23.84 38.85
CA ALA A 27 33.18 -25.26 38.85
C ALA A 27 32.47 -26.02 39.98
N GLY A 28 31.95 -25.34 41.01
CA GLY A 28 31.31 -25.99 42.15
C GLY A 28 32.32 -26.76 43.01
N VAL A 29 33.50 -26.17 43.22
CA VAL A 29 34.62 -26.81 43.93
C VAL A 29 35.12 -25.91 45.07
N ILE A 30 36.06 -26.44 45.86
CA ILE A 30 36.80 -25.68 46.88
C ILE A 30 38.13 -25.25 46.27
N LEU A 31 38.45 -23.96 46.33
CA LEU A 31 39.78 -23.43 45.97
C LEU A 31 40.28 -22.48 47.06
N LYS A 32 41.56 -22.54 47.38
CA LYS A 32 42.26 -21.58 48.24
C LYS A 32 42.68 -20.35 47.42
N ASP A 33 42.25 -19.17 47.87
CA ASP A 33 42.71 -17.88 47.37
C ASP A 33 43.87 -17.41 48.24
N GLU A 34 45.09 -17.55 47.71
CA GLU A 34 46.34 -17.22 48.41
C GLU A 34 46.44 -15.73 48.72
N ARG A 35 45.85 -14.86 47.89
CA ARG A 35 45.94 -13.41 48.06
C ARG A 35 45.14 -12.90 49.25
N TYR A 36 44.00 -13.55 49.52
CA TYR A 36 43.12 -13.21 50.65
C TYR A 36 43.23 -14.23 51.80
N ASP A 37 44.14 -15.19 51.68
CA ASP A 37 44.33 -16.35 52.57
C ASP A 37 43.00 -16.96 53.05
N ARG A 38 42.12 -17.27 52.10
CA ARG A 38 40.80 -17.84 52.39
C ARG A 38 40.41 -18.91 51.40
N SER A 39 39.61 -19.86 51.84
CA SER A 39 39.03 -20.88 50.96
C SER A 39 37.63 -20.48 50.47
N HIS A 40 37.40 -20.66 49.18
CA HIS A 40 36.11 -20.48 48.54
C HIS A 40 35.43 -21.84 48.36
N ASP A 41 34.51 -22.19 49.26
CA ASP A 41 33.78 -23.46 49.19
C ASP A 41 32.43 -23.29 48.47
N TYR A 42 32.36 -23.85 47.25
CA TYR A 42 31.13 -23.98 46.48
C TYR A 42 30.80 -25.43 46.13
N SER A 43 31.34 -26.40 46.88
CA SER A 43 31.11 -27.84 46.70
C SER A 43 29.62 -28.24 46.75
N LYS A 44 28.81 -27.46 47.45
CA LYS A 44 27.35 -27.66 47.58
C LYS A 44 26.55 -27.14 46.38
N LYS A 45 27.21 -26.59 45.36
CA LYS A 45 26.52 -26.08 44.17
C LYS A 45 25.96 -27.24 43.37
N SER A 46 24.69 -27.13 43.00
CA SER A 46 24.01 -28.10 42.13
C SER A 46 23.89 -27.58 40.71
N GLY A 47 23.69 -28.47 39.75
CA GLY A 47 23.52 -28.12 38.34
C GLY A 47 24.82 -27.95 37.56
N VAL A 48 25.99 -28.26 38.14
CA VAL A 48 27.24 -28.32 37.38
C VAL A 48 27.33 -29.67 36.67
N MET A 49 27.36 -29.65 35.34
CA MET A 49 27.42 -30.85 34.49
C MET A 49 28.87 -31.24 34.16
N SER A 50 29.69 -30.25 33.85
CA SER A 50 31.12 -30.42 33.61
C SER A 50 31.85 -29.15 34.00
N ALA A 51 33.10 -29.28 34.41
CA ALA A 51 33.99 -28.18 34.76
C ALA A 51 35.41 -28.55 34.35
N ASP A 52 35.78 -28.21 33.12
CA ASP A 52 36.99 -28.69 32.46
C ASP A 52 37.96 -27.53 32.15
N ILE A 53 39.25 -27.74 32.43
CA ILE A 53 40.31 -26.80 32.03
C ILE A 53 40.69 -27.09 30.58
N ILE A 54 40.62 -26.06 29.75
CA ILE A 54 40.99 -26.08 28.34
C ILE A 54 42.28 -25.29 28.17
N LEU A 55 43.35 -26.01 27.87
CA LEU A 55 44.65 -25.43 27.54
C LEU A 55 44.71 -25.09 26.05
N PRO A 56 45.47 -24.05 25.64
CA PRO A 56 45.86 -23.89 24.25
C PRO A 56 46.51 -25.17 23.72
N THR A 57 46.15 -25.58 22.51
CA THR A 57 46.63 -26.80 21.84
C THR A 57 48.16 -26.87 21.86
N ALA A 58 48.84 -25.74 21.65
CA ALA A 58 50.29 -25.64 21.70
C ALA A 58 50.90 -25.93 23.09
N LEU A 59 50.21 -25.58 24.18
CA LEU A 59 50.67 -25.88 25.55
C LEU A 59 50.33 -27.31 25.95
N LYS A 60 49.15 -27.80 25.54
CA LYS A 60 48.75 -29.19 25.73
C LYS A 60 49.73 -30.15 25.06
N ALA A 61 50.14 -29.85 23.82
CA ALA A 61 51.12 -30.63 23.07
C ALA A 61 52.51 -30.67 23.75
N LYS A 62 52.85 -29.63 24.53
CA LYS A 62 54.08 -29.56 25.33
C LYS A 62 53.99 -30.32 26.67
N GLY A 63 52.85 -30.93 26.98
CA GLY A 63 52.66 -31.71 28.20
C GLY A 63 52.46 -30.87 29.46
N LEU A 64 52.00 -29.61 29.35
CA LEU A 64 51.72 -28.79 30.52
C LEU A 64 50.63 -29.45 31.39
N ILE A 65 50.97 -29.73 32.65
CA ILE A 65 50.05 -30.21 33.68
C ILE A 65 49.91 -29.10 34.72
N VAL A 66 48.67 -28.65 34.96
CA VAL A 66 48.41 -27.55 35.89
C VAL A 66 47.03 -27.71 36.51
N SER A 67 46.91 -27.39 37.81
CA SER A 67 45.64 -27.44 38.52
C SER A 67 44.81 -26.16 38.32
N ARG A 68 43.49 -26.25 38.49
CA ARG A 68 42.59 -25.08 38.48
C ARG A 68 43.00 -24.04 39.53
N GLU A 69 43.35 -24.49 40.74
CA GLU A 69 43.79 -23.61 41.83
C GLU A 69 45.07 -22.84 41.44
N GLU A 70 46.04 -23.53 40.87
CA GLU A 70 47.30 -22.95 40.43
C GLU A 70 47.10 -21.92 39.31
N ILE A 71 46.27 -22.22 38.30
CA ILE A 71 45.96 -21.27 37.21
C ILE A 71 45.45 -19.96 37.77
N TRP A 72 44.43 -20.02 38.63
CA TRP A 72 43.73 -18.82 39.08
C TRP A 72 44.49 -18.05 40.14
N ASN A 73 45.28 -18.70 41.00
CA ASN A 73 46.21 -18.01 41.88
C ASN A 73 47.34 -17.34 41.10
N LYS A 74 47.92 -17.99 40.07
CA LYS A 74 48.93 -17.33 39.20
C LYS A 74 48.33 -16.15 38.43
N ALA A 75 47.08 -16.25 37.98
CA ALA A 75 46.38 -15.16 37.30
C ALA A 75 46.06 -13.96 38.23
N GLU A 76 45.81 -14.21 39.51
CA GLU A 76 45.75 -13.14 40.51
C GLU A 76 47.14 -12.54 40.78
N HIS A 77 48.16 -13.35 41.01
CA HIS A 77 49.50 -12.89 41.38
C HIS A 77 50.20 -12.05 40.32
N VAL A 78 49.98 -12.35 39.03
CA VAL A 78 50.60 -11.59 37.92
C VAL A 78 50.06 -10.16 37.82
N GLU A 79 48.89 -9.88 38.38
CA GLU A 79 48.26 -8.57 38.39
C GLU A 79 48.65 -7.77 39.64
N GLY A 80 49.37 -6.65 39.46
CA GLY A 80 49.88 -5.85 40.59
C GLY A 80 48.96 -4.72 41.09
N ARG A 81 47.93 -4.34 40.32
CA ARG A 81 47.09 -3.16 40.66
C ARG A 81 45.81 -3.55 41.38
N THR A 82 45.29 -2.64 42.21
CA THR A 82 44.01 -2.79 42.92
C THR A 82 42.80 -2.70 42.00
N ASP A 83 42.95 -2.10 40.82
CA ASP A 83 41.90 -1.98 39.79
C ASP A 83 42.08 -2.98 38.63
N SER A 84 43.03 -3.93 38.75
CA SER A 84 43.31 -4.91 37.68
C SER A 84 42.09 -5.75 37.32
N ARG A 85 42.00 -6.04 36.02
CA ARG A 85 41.17 -7.14 35.47
C ARG A 85 41.98 -8.42 35.53
N VAL A 86 41.49 -9.40 36.28
CA VAL A 86 42.21 -10.63 36.63
C VAL A 86 41.79 -11.81 35.76
N ALA A 87 40.53 -11.83 35.34
CA ALA A 87 39.97 -12.82 34.43
C ALA A 87 38.90 -12.15 33.54
N ARG A 88 38.47 -12.86 32.51
CA ARG A 88 37.28 -12.50 31.72
C ARG A 88 36.36 -13.70 31.62
N GLU A 89 35.07 -13.47 31.69
CA GLU A 89 34.07 -14.51 31.46
C GLU A 89 33.42 -14.29 30.10
N TRP A 90 33.20 -15.41 29.39
CA TRP A 90 32.21 -15.56 28.34
C TRP A 90 31.09 -16.47 28.85
N LEU A 91 29.85 -16.02 28.78
CA LEU A 91 28.67 -16.79 29.09
C LEU A 91 27.96 -17.10 27.78
N ILE A 92 27.78 -18.38 27.47
CA ILE A 92 27.07 -18.86 26.28
C ILE A 92 25.89 -19.73 26.68
N ASN A 93 24.75 -19.60 25.99
CA ASN A 93 23.66 -20.55 26.10
C ASN A 93 23.89 -21.72 25.15
N LEU A 94 23.65 -22.94 25.63
CA LEU A 94 23.78 -24.16 24.83
C LEU A 94 22.39 -24.60 24.34
N PRO A 95 22.23 -24.97 23.06
CA PRO A 95 20.94 -25.41 22.54
C PRO A 95 20.43 -26.65 23.28
N HIS A 96 19.25 -26.56 23.87
CA HIS A 96 18.64 -27.68 24.62
C HIS A 96 18.20 -28.84 23.72
N GLU A 97 18.05 -28.56 22.41
CA GLU A 97 17.75 -29.53 21.37
C GLU A 97 18.93 -30.52 21.15
N LEU A 98 20.15 -30.17 21.61
CA LEU A 98 21.30 -31.05 21.57
C LEU A 98 21.34 -31.98 22.79
N GLU A 99 21.76 -33.22 22.55
CA GLU A 99 22.13 -34.15 23.61
C GLU A 99 23.30 -33.63 24.45
N GLU A 100 23.42 -34.12 25.68
CA GLU A 100 24.41 -33.66 26.65
C GLU A 100 25.86 -33.74 26.13
N ALA A 101 26.22 -34.87 25.50
CA ALA A 101 27.55 -35.06 24.93
C ALA A 101 27.86 -34.04 23.83
N LYS A 102 26.89 -33.78 22.93
CA LYS A 102 27.03 -32.77 21.86
C LYS A 102 27.10 -31.36 22.41
N ARG A 103 26.33 -31.03 23.46
CA ARG A 103 26.44 -29.75 24.16
C ARG A 103 27.82 -29.54 24.77
N LYS A 104 28.37 -30.58 25.41
CA LYS A 104 29.73 -30.55 25.96
C LYS A 104 30.78 -30.35 24.87
N ALA A 105 30.69 -31.13 23.78
CA ALA A 105 31.60 -30.99 22.64
C ALA A 105 31.56 -29.57 22.06
N LEU A 106 30.37 -29.03 21.76
CA LEU A 106 30.21 -27.67 21.25
C LEU A 106 30.81 -26.60 22.17
N ALA A 107 30.56 -26.70 23.49
CA ALA A 107 31.13 -25.78 24.47
C ALA A 107 32.68 -25.87 24.51
N HIS A 108 33.22 -27.08 24.45
CA HIS A 108 34.67 -27.31 24.46
C HIS A 108 35.32 -26.83 23.17
N GLU A 109 34.74 -27.11 22.00
CA GLU A 109 35.26 -26.66 20.71
C GLU A 109 35.32 -25.13 20.64
N PHE A 110 34.24 -24.45 21.04
CA PHE A 110 34.23 -22.99 21.09
C PHE A 110 35.26 -22.45 22.09
N THR A 111 35.39 -23.08 23.26
CA THR A 111 36.39 -22.70 24.26
C THR A 111 37.81 -22.91 23.74
N GLN A 112 38.07 -24.02 23.04
CA GLN A 112 39.36 -24.33 22.44
C GLN A 112 39.73 -23.30 21.37
N ALA A 113 38.78 -22.90 20.52
CA ALA A 113 39.00 -21.85 19.52
C ALA A 113 39.42 -20.52 20.16
N LEU A 114 38.85 -20.15 21.32
CA LEU A 114 39.28 -18.97 22.08
C LEU A 114 40.66 -19.17 22.73
N ALA A 115 40.90 -20.33 23.33
CA ALA A 115 42.17 -20.67 23.97
C ALA A 115 43.33 -20.58 22.98
N ASP A 116 43.15 -21.15 21.79
CA ASP A 116 44.14 -21.18 20.71
C ASP A 116 44.34 -19.80 20.08
N LYS A 117 43.25 -19.08 19.79
CA LYS A 117 43.33 -17.74 19.17
C LYS A 117 44.14 -16.74 20.00
N TYR A 118 44.02 -16.82 21.33
CA TYR A 118 44.64 -15.85 22.23
C TYR A 118 45.81 -16.42 23.06
N ASN A 119 46.17 -17.69 22.86
CA ASN A 119 47.11 -18.43 23.70
C ASN A 119 46.79 -18.28 25.20
N ILE A 120 45.52 -18.45 25.57
CA ILE A 120 45.03 -18.31 26.95
C ILE A 120 44.54 -19.64 27.49
N ILE A 121 44.65 -19.82 28.81
CA ILE A 121 43.95 -20.91 29.50
C ILE A 121 42.51 -20.48 29.77
N ALA A 122 41.58 -21.41 29.53
CA ALA A 122 40.16 -21.26 29.79
C ALA A 122 39.66 -22.35 30.74
N ASP A 123 38.69 -22.00 31.58
CA ASP A 123 37.99 -22.88 32.51
C ASP A 123 36.51 -22.89 32.13
N CYS A 124 36.07 -24.00 31.53
CA CYS A 124 34.74 -24.16 30.96
C CYS A 124 33.84 -24.95 31.91
N ALA A 125 32.90 -24.26 32.54
CA ALA A 125 31.91 -24.87 33.43
C ALA A 125 30.52 -24.85 32.78
N ILE A 126 29.98 -26.04 32.49
CA ILE A 126 28.68 -26.24 31.85
C ILE A 126 27.63 -26.50 32.93
N HIS A 127 26.58 -25.69 32.93
CA HIS A 127 25.50 -25.75 33.92
C HIS A 127 24.17 -26.14 33.29
N SER A 128 23.38 -26.89 34.05
CA SER A 128 21.95 -27.10 33.86
C SER A 128 21.17 -26.47 35.02
N PRO A 129 19.91 -26.08 34.79
CA PRO A 129 19.02 -25.65 35.87
C PRO A 129 18.85 -26.78 36.89
N SER A 130 19.14 -26.52 38.17
CA SER A 130 18.91 -27.52 39.22
C SER A 130 17.40 -27.78 39.40
N LYS A 131 17.02 -28.97 39.90
CA LYS A 131 15.62 -29.30 40.23
C LYS A 131 14.96 -28.22 41.11
N LYS A 132 15.73 -27.67 42.05
CA LYS A 132 15.29 -26.60 42.96
C LYS A 132 15.05 -25.28 42.23
N GLU A 133 15.83 -24.96 41.21
CA GLU A 133 15.63 -23.76 40.40
C GLU A 133 14.44 -23.92 39.47
N VAL A 134 14.29 -25.10 38.85
CA VAL A 134 13.12 -25.41 38.01
C VAL A 134 11.84 -25.35 38.84
N ALA A 135 11.83 -25.92 40.05
CA ALA A 135 10.69 -25.82 40.98
C ALA A 135 10.37 -24.37 41.39
N ARG A 136 11.30 -23.43 41.23
CA ARG A 136 11.12 -21.99 41.47
C ARG A 136 10.87 -21.19 40.19
N GLY A 137 10.51 -21.87 39.09
CA GLY A 137 10.14 -21.27 37.82
C GLY A 137 11.31 -20.98 36.87
N ALA A 138 12.50 -21.55 37.09
CA ALA A 138 13.55 -21.50 36.07
C ALA A 138 13.19 -22.40 34.89
N ASP A 139 13.49 -21.96 33.67
CA ASP A 139 13.27 -22.76 32.47
C ASP A 139 14.19 -23.99 32.48
N PRO A 140 13.67 -25.24 32.49
CA PRO A 140 14.47 -26.45 32.52
C PRO A 140 15.36 -26.62 31.27
N ARG A 141 15.11 -25.85 30.21
CA ARG A 141 15.87 -25.89 28.95
C ARG A 141 17.11 -24.99 28.97
N ASN A 142 17.33 -24.21 30.04
CA ASN A 142 18.39 -23.21 30.07
C ASN A 142 19.79 -23.80 30.39
N TYR A 143 20.34 -24.57 29.46
CA TYR A 143 21.73 -25.01 29.52
C TYR A 143 22.66 -23.86 29.12
N HIS A 144 23.74 -23.67 29.86
CA HIS A 144 24.70 -22.60 29.58
C HIS A 144 26.11 -22.98 30.02
N ALA A 145 27.12 -22.38 29.41
CA ALA A 145 28.51 -22.54 29.83
C ALA A 145 29.11 -21.20 30.28
N HIS A 146 29.72 -21.21 31.45
CA HIS A 146 30.59 -20.17 31.94
C HIS A 146 32.03 -20.50 31.53
N ILE A 147 32.61 -19.69 30.65
CA ILE A 147 33.97 -19.84 30.16
C ILE A 147 34.81 -18.73 30.77
N LEU A 148 35.54 -19.04 31.84
CA LEU A 148 36.43 -18.10 32.50
C LEU A 148 37.81 -18.20 31.84
N VAL A 149 38.31 -17.10 31.29
CA VAL A 149 39.58 -17.05 30.57
C VAL A 149 40.58 -16.14 31.27
N THR A 150 41.84 -16.54 31.18
CA THR A 150 42.99 -15.74 31.64
C THR A 150 43.14 -14.48 30.79
N THR A 151 43.62 -13.39 31.39
CA THR A 151 43.74 -12.08 30.70
C THR A 151 45.10 -11.85 30.04
N ARG A 152 46.02 -12.80 30.21
CA ARG A 152 47.39 -12.77 29.71
C ARG A 152 47.68 -14.07 28.99
N GLU A 153 48.61 -14.00 28.05
CA GLU A 153 49.09 -15.18 27.35
C GLU A 153 49.71 -16.16 28.36
N ALA A 154 49.31 -17.42 28.26
CA ALA A 154 49.86 -18.52 29.02
C ALA A 154 51.11 -19.05 28.32
N LYS A 155 52.18 -19.25 29.08
CA LYS A 155 53.43 -19.80 28.59
C LYS A 155 53.92 -20.89 29.54
N MET A 156 54.72 -21.81 29.00
CA MET A 156 55.42 -22.82 29.78
C MET A 156 56.88 -22.39 29.94
N GLY A 157 57.34 -22.33 31.20
CA GLY A 157 58.73 -22.02 31.53
C GLY A 157 59.67 -23.16 31.16
N ALA A 158 60.98 -22.91 31.26
CA ALA A 158 62.00 -23.94 31.05
C ALA A 158 61.92 -25.08 32.09
N ASP A 159 61.33 -24.79 33.26
CA ASP A 159 61.02 -25.72 34.34
C ASP A 159 59.73 -26.53 34.10
N GLY A 160 59.07 -26.34 32.95
CA GLY A 160 57.80 -27.00 32.63
C GLY A 160 56.58 -26.38 33.32
N GLN A 161 56.75 -25.31 34.10
CA GLN A 161 55.65 -24.72 34.86
C GLN A 161 54.89 -23.64 34.08
N LEU A 162 53.62 -23.45 34.43
CA LEU A 162 52.81 -22.34 33.91
C LEU A 162 53.35 -21.00 34.44
N PHE A 163 53.51 -20.04 33.54
CA PHE A 163 53.60 -18.62 33.90
C PHE A 163 52.78 -17.75 32.94
N PHE A 164 52.41 -16.57 33.43
CA PHE A 164 51.74 -15.53 32.63
C PHE A 164 52.71 -14.38 32.38
N ASP A 165 52.79 -13.96 31.13
CA ASP A 165 53.69 -12.87 30.73
C ASP A 165 53.23 -11.52 31.32
N LYS A 166 54.05 -10.93 32.21
CA LYS A 166 53.77 -9.64 32.84
C LYS A 166 53.76 -8.48 31.83
N GLN A 167 54.48 -8.59 30.71
CA GLN A 167 54.54 -7.56 29.68
C GLN A 167 53.41 -7.72 28.65
N PHE A 168 52.90 -8.94 28.47
CA PHE A 168 51.94 -9.26 27.42
C PHE A 168 50.54 -9.62 27.96
N LYS A 169 49.70 -8.59 28.12
CA LYS A 169 48.25 -8.77 28.27
C LYS A 169 47.64 -9.00 26.88
N ILE A 170 46.66 -9.90 26.74
CA ILE A 170 46.12 -10.21 25.42
C ILE A 170 45.49 -8.95 24.78
N PRO A 171 45.53 -8.80 23.44
CA PRO A 171 45.02 -7.60 22.78
C PRO A 171 43.55 -7.29 23.10
N PHE A 172 42.74 -8.31 23.38
CA PHE A 172 41.34 -8.16 23.80
C PHE A 172 41.17 -7.30 25.06
N GLU A 173 42.16 -7.29 25.96
CA GLU A 173 42.14 -6.52 27.20
C GLU A 173 42.71 -5.11 27.08
N TRP A 174 43.29 -4.76 25.93
CA TRP A 174 43.83 -3.43 25.70
C TRP A 174 42.72 -2.39 25.56
N SER A 175 43.06 -1.13 25.87
CA SER A 175 42.18 -0.01 25.54
C SER A 175 42.02 0.11 24.02
N ASN A 176 40.86 0.59 23.56
CA ASN A 176 40.64 0.81 22.13
C ASN A 176 41.70 1.74 21.51
N LYS A 177 42.19 2.73 22.28
CA LYS A 177 43.31 3.60 21.86
C LYS A 177 44.61 2.81 21.57
N LYS A 178 44.97 1.86 22.44
CA LYS A 178 46.16 1.02 22.25
C LYS A 178 45.98 0.04 21.09
N ARG A 179 44.76 -0.49 20.92
CA ARG A 179 44.42 -1.37 19.80
C ARG A 179 44.54 -0.66 18.46
N ASP A 180 43.96 0.54 18.37
CA ASP A 180 44.02 1.39 17.19
C ASP A 180 45.46 1.76 16.80
N ALA A 181 46.28 2.17 17.78
CA ALA A 181 47.72 2.42 17.58
C ALA A 181 48.53 1.20 17.11
N LYS A 182 47.96 -0.02 17.20
CA LYS A 182 48.56 -1.28 16.72
C LYS A 182 47.83 -1.84 15.50
N GLY A 183 46.98 -1.05 14.84
CA GLY A 183 46.23 -1.46 13.66
C GLY A 183 45.16 -2.53 13.93
N LEU A 184 44.78 -2.72 15.19
CA LEU A 184 43.77 -3.68 15.59
C LEU A 184 42.39 -3.04 15.64
N GLN A 185 41.37 -3.78 15.20
CA GLN A 185 39.99 -3.35 15.32
C GLN A 185 39.56 -3.07 16.77
N SER A 186 38.46 -2.34 16.96
CA SER A 186 37.93 -2.11 18.31
C SER A 186 37.47 -3.41 18.98
N SER A 187 37.49 -3.43 20.31
CA SER A 187 37.01 -4.58 21.10
C SER A 187 35.55 -4.94 20.81
N ILE A 188 34.71 -3.94 20.46
CA ILE A 188 33.29 -4.17 20.11
C ILE A 188 33.17 -4.95 18.80
N LYS A 189 34.00 -4.66 17.78
CA LYS A 189 33.99 -5.42 16.54
C LYS A 189 34.46 -6.86 16.77
N GLU A 190 35.54 -7.04 17.53
CA GLU A 190 36.03 -8.37 17.89
C GLU A 190 35.01 -9.17 18.71
N ILE A 191 34.25 -8.52 19.61
CA ILE A 191 33.11 -9.17 20.29
C ILE A 191 32.08 -9.67 19.28
N LYS A 192 31.71 -8.87 18.27
CA LYS A 192 30.75 -9.31 17.24
C LYS A 192 31.26 -10.51 16.44
N GLU A 193 32.54 -10.57 16.12
CA GLU A 193 33.15 -11.73 15.47
C GLU A 193 33.11 -12.97 16.34
N ILE A 194 33.43 -12.85 17.64
CA ILE A 194 33.33 -13.98 18.58
C ILE A 194 31.87 -14.46 18.71
N ARG A 195 30.91 -13.54 18.68
CA ARG A 195 29.48 -13.90 18.67
C ARG A 195 29.09 -14.64 17.39
N GLN A 196 29.59 -14.19 16.24
CA GLN A 196 29.34 -14.86 14.98
C GLN A 196 29.96 -16.26 14.97
N LEU A 197 31.22 -16.39 15.40
CA LEU A 197 31.89 -17.67 15.56
C LEU A 197 31.08 -18.65 16.42
N TRP A 198 30.57 -18.19 17.57
CA TRP A 198 29.69 -19.00 18.42
C TRP A 198 28.43 -19.47 17.66
N VAL A 199 27.75 -18.55 16.97
CA VAL A 199 26.53 -18.85 16.22
C VAL A 199 26.81 -19.84 15.08
N ASP A 200 27.89 -19.66 14.34
CA ASP A 200 28.27 -20.55 13.24
C ASP A 200 28.55 -21.97 13.74
N MET A 201 29.29 -22.10 14.85
CA MET A 201 29.57 -23.40 15.47
C MET A 201 28.30 -24.06 16.02
N ALA A 202 27.43 -23.28 16.67
CA ALA A 202 26.17 -23.78 17.18
C ALA A 202 25.22 -24.21 16.05
N ASN A 203 25.09 -23.43 14.98
CA ASN A 203 24.31 -23.79 13.79
C ASN A 203 24.83 -25.07 13.14
N LYS A 204 26.15 -25.21 13.00
CA LYS A 204 26.77 -26.44 12.49
C LYS A 204 26.40 -27.65 13.34
N ALA A 205 26.37 -27.52 14.67
CA ALA A 205 25.97 -28.59 15.57
C ALA A 205 24.47 -28.92 15.51
N LEU A 206 23.63 -27.95 15.10
CA LEU A 206 22.18 -28.09 14.98
C LEU A 206 21.73 -28.65 13.62
N VAL A 207 22.62 -28.76 12.63
CA VAL A 207 22.29 -29.33 11.31
C VAL A 207 21.64 -30.71 11.47
N GLY A 208 20.53 -30.92 10.76
CA GLY A 208 19.75 -32.16 10.80
C GLY A 208 18.72 -32.23 11.93
N LEU A 209 18.67 -31.23 12.81
CA LEU A 209 17.54 -31.02 13.72
C LEU A 209 16.55 -30.05 13.05
N ASP A 210 15.25 -30.29 13.18
CA ASP A 210 14.19 -29.41 12.67
C ASP A 210 14.06 -28.15 13.56
N VAL A 211 15.11 -27.34 13.54
CA VAL A 211 15.26 -26.14 14.36
C VAL A 211 15.69 -24.97 13.50
N MET A 212 15.12 -23.80 13.78
CA MET A 212 15.49 -22.57 13.10
C MET A 212 16.95 -22.21 13.40
N GLU A 213 17.68 -21.76 12.39
CA GLU A 213 19.04 -21.28 12.52
C GLU A 213 19.15 -20.11 13.51
N LEU A 214 20.22 -20.14 14.29
CA LEU A 214 20.62 -19.06 15.18
C LEU A 214 21.19 -17.88 14.38
N ASP A 215 20.90 -16.66 14.84
CA ASP A 215 21.39 -15.43 14.22
C ASP A 215 21.99 -14.48 15.27
N ALA A 216 23.24 -14.06 15.05
CA ALA A 216 24.00 -13.22 15.97
C ALA A 216 23.55 -11.74 15.99
N ARG A 217 22.75 -11.32 15.00
CA ARG A 217 22.23 -9.95 14.86
C ARG A 217 21.11 -9.69 15.86
N SER A 218 20.82 -8.41 16.13
CA SER A 218 19.65 -8.05 16.94
C SER A 218 18.36 -8.30 16.17
N PHE A 219 17.22 -8.49 16.86
CA PHE A 219 15.91 -8.64 16.20
C PHE A 219 15.63 -7.53 15.18
N LYS A 220 15.99 -6.27 15.51
CA LYS A 220 15.88 -5.14 14.58
C LYS A 220 16.70 -5.35 13.30
N ALA A 221 17.92 -5.83 13.40
CA ALA A 221 18.80 -6.07 12.25
C ALA A 221 18.41 -7.33 11.45
N GLN A 222 17.65 -8.26 12.06
CA GLN A 222 17.03 -9.39 11.38
C GLN A 222 15.71 -9.02 10.68
N GLY A 223 15.18 -7.80 10.90
CA GLY A 223 13.82 -7.44 10.47
C GLY A 223 12.71 -8.12 11.27
N VAL A 224 13.04 -8.73 12.41
CA VAL A 224 12.08 -9.41 13.29
C VAL A 224 11.41 -8.37 14.18
N ASP A 225 10.10 -8.23 14.02
CA ASP A 225 9.26 -7.31 14.81
C ASP A 225 8.97 -7.85 16.22
N ARG A 226 10.03 -8.05 17.00
CA ARG A 226 10.00 -8.53 18.39
C ARG A 226 10.74 -7.57 19.30
N LEU A 227 10.11 -7.20 20.40
CA LEU A 227 10.71 -6.32 21.40
C LEU A 227 11.74 -7.10 22.25
N PRO A 228 12.93 -6.53 22.50
CA PRO A 228 13.94 -7.16 23.35
C PRO A 228 13.50 -7.11 24.82
N THR A 229 13.71 -8.21 25.56
CA THR A 229 13.47 -8.27 27.01
C THR A 229 14.52 -7.46 27.78
N VAL A 230 14.11 -6.88 28.91
CA VAL A 230 15.00 -6.17 29.85
C VAL A 230 15.70 -7.19 30.75
N LYS A 231 17.00 -7.02 30.96
CA LYS A 231 17.80 -7.91 31.83
C LYS A 231 17.30 -7.85 33.27
N MET A 232 16.96 -9.01 33.82
CA MET A 232 16.66 -9.19 35.24
C MET A 232 17.97 -9.23 36.04
N GLY A 233 18.11 -8.35 37.03
CA GLY A 233 19.19 -8.44 38.02
C GLY A 233 18.99 -9.65 38.95
N VAL A 234 20.04 -10.02 39.70
CA VAL A 234 19.97 -11.14 40.66
C VAL A 234 18.89 -10.88 41.70
N ASP A 235 18.84 -9.68 42.28
CA ASP A 235 17.85 -9.31 43.29
C ASP A 235 16.43 -9.32 42.73
N ALA A 236 16.25 -8.77 41.53
CA ALA A 236 14.95 -8.79 40.84
C ALA A 236 14.48 -10.22 40.55
N THR A 237 15.40 -11.08 40.09
CA THR A 237 15.10 -12.50 39.86
C THR A 237 14.75 -13.23 41.16
N ASN A 238 15.46 -12.95 42.25
CA ASN A 238 15.19 -13.54 43.56
C ASN A 238 13.85 -13.07 44.14
N MET A 239 13.46 -11.81 43.93
CA MET A 239 12.15 -11.29 44.31
C MET A 239 11.02 -11.98 43.52
N GLU A 240 11.15 -12.07 42.20
CA GLU A 240 10.16 -12.77 41.35
C GLU A 240 10.03 -14.25 41.71
N ARG A 241 11.14 -14.93 42.04
CA ARG A 241 11.13 -16.32 42.54
C ARG A 241 10.40 -16.50 43.87
N LYS A 242 10.26 -15.43 44.65
CA LYS A 242 9.46 -15.41 45.90
C LYS A 242 8.01 -14.98 45.65
N GLY A 243 7.60 -14.84 44.38
CA GLY A 243 6.27 -14.35 44.00
C GLY A 243 6.10 -12.84 44.08
N ILE A 244 7.18 -12.08 44.27
CA ILE A 244 7.13 -10.61 44.35
C ILE A 244 7.41 -10.04 42.97
N ASN A 245 6.38 -9.42 42.38
CA ASN A 245 6.50 -8.76 41.10
C ASN A 245 7.43 -7.54 41.18
N THR A 246 8.33 -7.43 40.21
CA THR A 246 9.33 -6.38 40.06
C THR A 246 9.05 -5.56 38.81
N GLU A 247 9.57 -4.33 38.75
CA GLU A 247 9.39 -3.45 37.60
C GLU A 247 9.92 -4.10 36.30
N ASN A 248 11.11 -4.70 36.35
CA ASN A 248 11.70 -5.37 35.19
C ASN A 248 10.95 -6.65 34.80
N GLY A 249 10.41 -7.40 35.77
CA GLY A 249 9.56 -8.55 35.49
C GLY A 249 8.23 -8.15 34.84
N ASN A 250 7.62 -7.06 35.31
CA ASN A 250 6.42 -6.47 34.69
C ASN A 250 6.69 -6.00 33.25
N LYS A 251 7.83 -5.34 33.00
CA LYS A 251 8.24 -4.95 31.63
C LYS A 251 8.38 -6.17 30.72
N ASN A 252 9.03 -7.23 31.19
CA ASN A 252 9.18 -8.47 30.42
C ASN A 252 7.85 -9.18 30.16
N ARG A 253 6.93 -9.22 31.14
CA ARG A 253 5.56 -9.71 30.95
C ARG A 253 4.81 -8.90 29.88
N ALA A 254 4.89 -7.57 29.94
CA ALA A 254 4.26 -6.70 28.94
C ALA A 254 4.84 -6.91 27.54
N ILE A 255 6.17 -7.01 27.41
CA ILE A 255 6.86 -7.32 26.15
C ILE A 255 6.39 -8.67 25.59
N HIS A 256 6.22 -9.67 26.44
CA HIS A 256 5.72 -10.98 26.05
C HIS A 256 4.29 -10.90 25.49
N VAL A 257 3.37 -10.21 26.18
CA VAL A 257 1.99 -10.01 25.74
C VAL A 257 1.93 -9.23 24.42
N ILE A 258 2.72 -8.17 24.27
CA ILE A 258 2.79 -7.39 23.02
C ILE A 258 3.29 -8.26 21.86
N THR A 259 4.33 -9.04 22.10
CA THR A 259 4.89 -9.95 21.09
C THR A 259 3.84 -10.99 20.67
N GLN A 260 3.17 -11.64 21.63
CA GLN A 260 2.11 -12.61 21.33
C GLN A 260 0.95 -11.99 20.54
N ARG A 261 0.49 -10.80 20.93
CA ARG A 261 -0.56 -10.07 20.20
C ARG A 261 -0.16 -9.80 18.75
N ARG A 262 1.07 -9.32 18.52
CA ARG A 262 1.58 -9.06 17.16
C ARG A 262 1.65 -10.31 16.30
N GLU A 263 2.15 -11.41 16.86
CA GLU A 263 2.19 -12.69 16.14
C GLU A 263 0.78 -13.22 15.85
N PHE A 264 -0.15 -13.13 16.80
CA PHE A 264 -1.55 -13.48 16.59
C PHE A 264 -2.20 -12.63 15.49
N THR A 265 -1.99 -11.31 15.50
CA THR A 265 -2.49 -10.42 14.44
C THR A 265 -1.90 -10.77 13.07
N LYS A 266 -0.59 -11.07 12.97
CA LYS A 266 0.02 -11.52 11.71
C LYS A 266 -0.60 -12.82 11.21
N GLN A 267 -0.81 -13.79 12.10
CA GLN A 267 -1.41 -15.08 11.73
C GLN A 267 -2.87 -14.92 11.29
N SER A 268 -3.64 -14.09 12.00
CA SER A 268 -5.01 -13.72 11.63
C SER A 268 -5.08 -13.06 10.25
N ASN A 269 -4.20 -12.09 9.99
CA ASN A 269 -4.14 -11.39 8.70
C ASN A 269 -3.75 -12.32 7.54
N ARG A 270 -2.82 -13.27 7.76
CA ARG A 270 -2.48 -14.29 6.76
C ARG A 270 -3.69 -15.16 6.43
N LYS A 271 -4.38 -15.68 7.44
CA LYS A 271 -5.57 -16.49 7.25
C LYS A 271 -6.68 -15.73 6.50
N ALA A 272 -6.90 -14.47 6.85
CA ALA A 272 -7.85 -13.61 6.14
C ALA A 272 -7.44 -13.26 4.70
N ALA A 273 -6.14 -13.29 4.38
CA ALA A 273 -5.64 -13.13 3.02
C ALA A 273 -5.82 -14.42 2.20
N ASP A 274 -5.54 -15.58 2.80
CA ASP A 274 -5.76 -16.89 2.17
C ASP A 274 -7.26 -17.15 1.90
N GLU A 275 -8.13 -16.76 2.84
CA GLU A 275 -9.59 -16.82 2.67
C GLU A 275 -10.07 -15.89 1.55
N ARG A 276 -9.55 -14.65 1.46
CA ARG A 276 -9.84 -13.74 0.34
C ARG A 276 -9.40 -14.32 -0.99
N HIS A 277 -8.20 -14.87 -1.07
CA HIS A 277 -7.69 -15.48 -2.30
C HIS A 277 -8.50 -16.71 -2.72
N THR A 278 -9.12 -17.42 -1.77
CA THR A 278 -10.03 -18.52 -2.06
C THR A 278 -11.37 -18.01 -2.60
N VAL A 279 -11.92 -16.95 -1.99
CA VAL A 279 -13.17 -16.31 -2.44
C VAL A 279 -13.01 -15.71 -3.83
N GLU A 280 -11.94 -14.95 -4.07
CA GLU A 280 -11.61 -14.38 -5.39
C GLU A 280 -11.45 -15.46 -6.46
N TYR A 281 -10.83 -16.61 -6.13
CA TYR A 281 -10.72 -17.73 -7.05
C TYR A 281 -12.08 -18.37 -7.36
N THR A 282 -12.96 -18.52 -6.37
CA THR A 282 -14.32 -19.05 -6.58
C THR A 282 -15.22 -18.09 -7.37
N GLU A 283 -15.12 -16.78 -7.14
CA GLU A 283 -15.84 -15.77 -7.90
C GLU A 283 -15.36 -15.75 -9.37
N TRP A 284 -14.04 -15.72 -9.58
CA TRP A 284 -13.43 -15.84 -10.91
C TRP A 284 -13.86 -17.12 -11.66
N ALA A 285 -13.92 -18.26 -10.97
CA ALA A 285 -14.37 -19.52 -11.56
C ALA A 285 -15.85 -19.48 -11.94
N THR A 286 -16.69 -18.84 -11.10
CA THR A 286 -18.12 -18.68 -11.34
C THR A 286 -18.39 -17.79 -12.56
N GLU A 287 -17.69 -16.65 -12.66
CA GLU A 287 -17.79 -15.75 -13.81
C GLU A 287 -17.39 -16.42 -15.13
N ARG A 288 -16.37 -17.31 -15.12
CA ARG A 288 -15.99 -18.08 -16.33
C ARG A 288 -17.04 -19.11 -16.73
N VAL A 289 -17.69 -19.76 -15.77
CA VAL A 289 -18.79 -20.70 -16.04
C VAL A 289 -19.99 -19.96 -16.62
N GLU A 290 -20.35 -18.81 -16.06
CA GLU A 290 -21.43 -17.95 -16.59
C GLU A 290 -21.10 -17.42 -17.99
N TRP A 291 -19.86 -16.99 -18.23
CA TRP A 291 -19.39 -16.56 -19.55
C TRP A 291 -19.49 -17.69 -20.58
N ALA A 292 -19.03 -18.89 -20.24
CA ALA A 292 -19.10 -20.06 -21.12
C ALA A 292 -20.55 -20.47 -21.43
N THR A 293 -21.43 -20.41 -20.43
CA THR A 293 -22.87 -20.70 -20.57
C THR A 293 -23.55 -19.69 -21.49
N ASN A 294 -23.28 -18.40 -21.30
CA ASN A 294 -23.80 -17.35 -22.18
C ASN A 294 -23.28 -17.46 -23.62
N ARG A 295 -22.02 -17.89 -23.79
CA ARG A 295 -21.44 -18.13 -25.11
C ARG A 295 -22.10 -19.31 -25.82
N HIS A 296 -22.36 -20.40 -25.12
CA HIS A 296 -23.12 -21.55 -25.65
C HIS A 296 -24.51 -21.12 -26.11
N ARG A 297 -25.24 -20.37 -25.27
CA ARG A 297 -26.59 -19.86 -25.61
C ARG A 297 -26.60 -18.97 -26.85
N GLN A 298 -25.55 -18.18 -27.08
CA GLN A 298 -25.40 -17.38 -28.30
C GLN A 298 -25.14 -18.25 -29.53
N ILE A 299 -24.33 -19.32 -29.39
CA ILE A 299 -24.05 -20.27 -30.48
C ILE A 299 -25.34 -21.00 -30.87
N ASP A 300 -26.14 -21.47 -29.89
CA ASP A 300 -27.42 -22.13 -30.14
C ASP A 300 -28.38 -21.23 -30.91
N LYS A 301 -28.47 -19.95 -30.51
CA LYS A 301 -29.27 -18.96 -31.24
C LYS A 301 -28.78 -18.75 -32.67
N HIS A 302 -27.46 -18.70 -32.89
CA HIS A 302 -26.90 -18.57 -34.24
C HIS A 302 -27.13 -19.82 -35.10
N LEU A 303 -27.18 -21.01 -34.48
CA LEU A 303 -27.52 -22.25 -35.15
C LEU A 303 -28.99 -22.23 -35.60
N ASP A 304 -29.91 -21.86 -34.70
CA ASP A 304 -31.34 -21.73 -34.98
C ASP A 304 -31.61 -20.68 -36.07
N ASP A 305 -31.00 -19.50 -35.96
CA ASP A 305 -31.06 -18.46 -37.00
C ASP A 305 -30.53 -18.97 -38.36
N SER A 306 -29.51 -19.84 -38.35
CA SER A 306 -28.95 -20.43 -39.57
C SER A 306 -29.85 -21.50 -40.16
N GLN A 307 -30.49 -22.33 -39.32
CA GLN A 307 -31.49 -23.31 -39.76
C GLN A 307 -32.70 -22.61 -40.37
N GLN A 308 -33.21 -21.55 -39.74
CA GLN A 308 -34.31 -20.74 -40.30
C GLN A 308 -33.94 -20.03 -41.61
N ARG A 309 -32.65 -19.69 -41.81
CA ARG A 309 -32.17 -19.18 -43.10
C ARG A 309 -32.11 -20.28 -44.16
N ILE A 310 -31.67 -21.48 -43.80
CA ILE A 310 -31.63 -22.63 -44.73
C ILE A 310 -33.04 -23.01 -45.15
N GLU A 311 -33.99 -23.04 -44.22
CA GLU A 311 -35.38 -23.39 -44.52
C GLU A 311 -36.03 -22.36 -45.45
N ARG A 312 -35.87 -21.06 -45.17
CA ARG A 312 -36.30 -20.00 -46.09
C ARG A 312 -35.66 -20.10 -47.47
N ARG A 313 -34.37 -20.48 -47.55
CA ARG A 313 -33.69 -20.68 -48.84
C ARG A 313 -34.20 -21.91 -49.59
N ARG A 314 -34.70 -22.93 -48.90
CA ARG A 314 -35.38 -24.08 -49.52
C ARG A 314 -36.73 -23.65 -50.07
N GLU A 315 -37.51 -22.90 -49.29
CA GLU A 315 -38.79 -22.34 -49.74
C GLU A 315 -38.60 -21.42 -50.95
N ASP A 316 -37.58 -20.55 -50.95
CA ASP A 316 -37.23 -19.70 -52.09
C ASP A 316 -36.85 -20.53 -53.32
N ALA A 317 -36.14 -21.66 -53.13
CA ALA A 317 -35.75 -22.56 -54.22
C ALA A 317 -36.95 -23.32 -54.79
N ASP A 318 -37.85 -23.81 -53.93
CA ASP A 318 -39.09 -24.46 -54.34
C ASP A 318 -40.02 -23.48 -55.07
N TRP A 319 -40.11 -22.25 -54.58
CA TRP A 319 -40.83 -21.16 -55.25
C TRP A 319 -40.22 -20.82 -56.61
N ALA A 320 -38.88 -20.74 -56.71
CA ALA A 320 -38.19 -20.52 -57.99
C ALA A 320 -38.40 -21.68 -58.98
N VAL A 321 -38.52 -22.93 -58.51
CA VAL A 321 -38.85 -24.08 -59.38
C VAL A 321 -40.29 -23.99 -59.89
N GLU A 322 -41.24 -23.57 -59.06
CA GLU A 322 -42.62 -23.32 -59.50
C GLU A 322 -42.73 -22.12 -60.43
N GLU A 323 -41.94 -21.07 -60.19
CA GLU A 323 -41.85 -19.92 -61.08
C GLU A 323 -41.20 -20.30 -62.41
N ASP A 324 -40.16 -21.14 -62.43
CA ASP A 324 -39.55 -21.66 -63.67
C ASP A 324 -40.54 -22.52 -64.48
N LYS A 325 -41.40 -23.30 -63.82
CA LYS A 325 -42.53 -24.00 -64.49
C LYS A 325 -43.54 -23.01 -65.07
N ALA A 326 -43.84 -21.92 -64.37
CA ALA A 326 -44.74 -20.87 -64.85
C ALA A 326 -44.13 -20.08 -66.01
N ILE A 327 -42.82 -19.79 -65.93
CA ILE A 327 -42.02 -19.16 -66.99
C ILE A 327 -41.95 -20.09 -68.20
N SER A 328 -41.76 -21.40 -68.04
CA SER A 328 -41.83 -22.36 -69.15
C SER A 328 -43.19 -22.33 -69.85
N LYS A 329 -44.30 -22.35 -69.09
CA LYS A 329 -45.65 -22.19 -69.67
C LYS A 329 -45.82 -20.83 -70.36
N PHE A 330 -45.25 -19.77 -69.79
CA PHE A 330 -45.26 -18.44 -70.39
C PHE A 330 -44.37 -18.36 -71.63
N ILE A 331 -43.25 -19.08 -71.68
CA ILE A 331 -42.36 -19.20 -72.84
C ILE A 331 -43.07 -20.01 -73.93
N ASP A 332 -43.79 -21.07 -73.60
CA ASP A 332 -44.60 -21.82 -74.58
C ASP A 332 -45.71 -20.95 -75.16
N TYR A 333 -46.45 -20.24 -74.31
CA TYR A 333 -47.46 -19.27 -74.70
C TYR A 333 -46.88 -18.12 -75.53
N SER A 334 -45.75 -17.57 -75.08
CA SER A 334 -45.02 -16.51 -75.77
C SER A 334 -44.36 -17.01 -77.03
N SER A 335 -43.98 -18.28 -77.16
CA SER A 335 -43.44 -18.88 -78.37
C SER A 335 -44.55 -19.10 -79.39
N TYR A 336 -45.74 -19.52 -78.95
CA TYR A 336 -46.94 -19.55 -79.79
C TYR A 336 -47.29 -18.15 -80.32
N HIS A 337 -47.27 -17.13 -79.45
CA HIS A 337 -47.51 -15.75 -79.85
C HIS A 337 -46.34 -15.11 -80.60
N ALA A 338 -45.10 -15.50 -80.34
CA ALA A 338 -43.90 -15.05 -81.05
C ALA A 338 -43.84 -15.68 -82.43
N LYS A 339 -44.35 -16.90 -82.64
CA LYS A 339 -44.53 -17.48 -83.97
C LYS A 339 -45.60 -16.72 -84.74
N ARG A 340 -46.71 -16.37 -84.09
CA ARG A 340 -47.76 -15.50 -84.65
C ARG A 340 -47.27 -14.08 -84.93
N ASN A 341 -46.46 -13.52 -84.03
CA ASN A 341 -45.87 -12.20 -84.16
C ASN A 341 -44.67 -12.18 -85.10
N SER A 342 -43.94 -13.27 -85.27
CA SER A 342 -42.89 -13.43 -86.29
C SER A 342 -43.54 -13.34 -87.66
N ASN A 343 -44.70 -13.97 -87.86
CA ASN A 343 -45.48 -13.77 -89.08
C ASN A 343 -45.93 -12.29 -89.25
N ASN A 344 -46.25 -11.59 -88.15
CA ASN A 344 -46.54 -10.15 -88.17
C ASN A 344 -45.28 -9.25 -88.26
N ALA A 345 -44.11 -9.74 -87.86
CA ALA A 345 -42.85 -9.03 -87.80
C ALA A 345 -42.10 -9.19 -89.13
N GLU A 346 -42.22 -10.31 -89.84
CA GLU A 346 -41.90 -10.37 -91.26
C GLU A 346 -42.73 -9.32 -92.03
N TRP A 347 -44.00 -9.16 -91.67
CA TRP A 347 -44.85 -8.10 -92.22
C TRP A 347 -44.38 -6.68 -91.83
N ALA A 348 -43.82 -6.46 -90.63
CA ALA A 348 -43.33 -5.16 -90.14
C ALA A 348 -41.84 -4.85 -90.44
N ILE A 349 -40.99 -5.86 -90.68
CA ILE A 349 -39.58 -5.74 -91.06
C ILE A 349 -39.50 -5.18 -92.49
N GLY A 350 -40.38 -5.62 -93.39
CA GLY A 350 -40.59 -4.95 -94.69
C GLY A 350 -41.05 -3.48 -94.57
N ARG A 351 -41.44 -3.03 -93.36
CA ARG A 351 -41.82 -1.64 -93.07
C ARG A 351 -40.73 -0.83 -92.36
N SER A 352 -39.88 -1.45 -91.55
CA SER A 352 -38.90 -0.80 -90.65
C SER A 352 -37.47 -0.73 -91.19
N GLU A 353 -37.13 -1.50 -92.23
CA GLU A 353 -35.95 -1.22 -93.08
C GLU A 353 -35.95 0.23 -93.60
N ARG A 354 -37.10 0.91 -93.61
CA ARG A 354 -37.26 2.33 -93.97
C ARG A 354 -36.86 3.34 -92.89
N LEU A 355 -36.69 2.94 -91.63
CA LEU A 355 -36.60 3.90 -90.50
C LEU A 355 -35.25 3.88 -89.77
N ILE A 356 -34.42 2.87 -90.01
CA ILE A 356 -33.05 2.75 -89.45
C ILE A 356 -32.04 3.70 -90.15
N GLU A 357 -32.51 4.47 -91.13
CA GLU A 357 -31.72 5.52 -91.81
C GLU A 357 -31.40 6.73 -90.92
N ILE A 358 -31.96 6.82 -89.71
CA ILE A 358 -32.00 8.07 -88.94
C ILE A 358 -32.10 7.80 -87.45
N ALA A 359 -31.10 7.66 -86.60
CA ALA A 359 -29.72 8.10 -86.55
C ALA A 359 -29.29 7.69 -85.12
N GLY A 360 -28.04 7.31 -84.90
CA GLY A 360 -27.55 6.86 -83.60
C GLY A 360 -26.60 7.85 -82.91
N THR A 361 -26.77 7.98 -81.58
CA THR A 361 -25.73 8.24 -80.54
C THR A 361 -25.12 9.66 -80.49
N ARG A 362 -24.70 10.30 -79.37
CA ARG A 362 -23.91 9.82 -78.20
C ARG A 362 -23.82 10.91 -77.07
N GLN A 363 -23.20 10.53 -75.94
CA GLN A 363 -23.09 11.12 -74.58
C GLN A 363 -22.18 12.38 -74.33
N PRO A 364 -22.25 13.01 -73.12
CA PRO A 364 -21.63 14.32 -72.74
C PRO A 364 -20.53 14.27 -71.63
N ASP A 365 -19.99 15.44 -71.23
CA ASP A 365 -19.00 15.68 -70.14
C ASP A 365 -19.39 16.90 -69.23
N LEU A 366 -18.88 16.97 -67.98
CA LEU A 366 -19.39 17.71 -66.78
C LEU A 366 -18.43 18.75 -66.13
N LYS A 367 -18.98 19.68 -65.31
CA LYS A 367 -18.33 20.90 -64.71
C LYS A 367 -18.50 21.11 -63.15
N THR A 368 -17.97 22.21 -62.57
CA THR A 368 -17.45 22.40 -61.18
C THR A 368 -18.35 23.11 -60.11
N ARG A 369 -17.87 23.33 -58.85
CA ARG A 369 -18.67 23.53 -57.59
C ARG A 369 -19.41 24.86 -57.41
N GLU A 370 -18.82 25.98 -57.79
CA GLU A 370 -19.50 27.29 -57.71
C GLU A 370 -20.48 27.44 -58.88
N GLU A 371 -20.11 26.93 -60.06
CA GLU A 371 -21.04 26.70 -61.18
C GLU A 371 -22.25 25.86 -60.70
N ARG A 372 -22.03 24.85 -59.84
CA ARG A 372 -23.07 23.98 -59.25
C ARG A 372 -23.98 24.59 -58.17
N ILE A 373 -23.67 25.75 -57.58
CA ILE A 373 -24.55 26.41 -56.59
C ILE A 373 -25.38 27.48 -57.29
N THR A 374 -24.75 28.25 -58.19
CA THR A 374 -25.44 29.17 -59.08
C THR A 374 -26.37 28.41 -60.05
N GLU A 375 -25.97 27.23 -60.52
CA GLU A 375 -26.86 26.30 -61.24
C GLU A 375 -28.04 25.84 -60.37
N PHE A 376 -27.87 25.65 -59.06
CA PHE A 376 -28.95 25.09 -58.24
C PHE A 376 -30.10 26.10 -58.08
N ASP A 377 -29.77 27.38 -57.89
CA ASP A 377 -30.75 28.47 -57.87
C ASP A 377 -31.30 28.78 -59.27
N GLN A 378 -30.46 28.77 -60.31
CA GLN A 378 -30.90 28.93 -61.70
C GLN A 378 -31.76 27.77 -62.17
N GLN A 379 -31.48 26.53 -61.75
CA GLN A 379 -32.26 25.32 -62.07
C GLN A 379 -33.58 25.30 -61.31
N SER A 380 -33.61 25.68 -60.04
CA SER A 380 -34.88 25.82 -59.30
C SER A 380 -35.79 26.85 -59.98
N THR A 381 -35.22 27.98 -60.41
CA THR A 381 -35.94 29.02 -61.16
C THR A 381 -36.37 28.54 -62.56
N ALA A 382 -35.50 27.82 -63.28
CA ALA A 382 -35.77 27.28 -64.63
C ALA A 382 -36.78 26.12 -64.62
N VAL A 383 -36.75 25.24 -63.61
CA VAL A 383 -37.73 24.17 -63.40
C VAL A 383 -39.10 24.77 -63.10
N ASN A 384 -39.17 25.81 -62.26
CA ASN A 384 -40.41 26.53 -62.01
C ASN A 384 -40.94 27.27 -63.27
N GLN A 385 -40.05 27.82 -64.10
CA GLN A 385 -40.42 28.44 -65.37
C GLN A 385 -40.88 27.40 -66.42
N LEU A 386 -40.23 26.23 -66.51
CA LEU A 386 -40.64 25.11 -67.38
C LEU A 386 -41.99 24.50 -66.98
N ILE A 387 -42.28 24.44 -65.67
CA ILE A 387 -43.61 24.05 -65.17
C ILE A 387 -44.67 25.05 -65.65
N LYS A 388 -44.36 26.35 -65.63
CA LYS A 388 -45.21 27.43 -66.15
C LYS A 388 -45.41 27.35 -67.67
N ASP A 389 -44.32 27.25 -68.43
CA ASP A 389 -44.34 27.18 -69.90
C ASP A 389 -45.04 25.90 -70.41
N ARG A 390 -44.94 24.79 -69.65
CA ARG A 390 -45.69 23.54 -69.91
C ARG A 390 -47.18 23.70 -69.69
N ALA A 391 -47.59 24.41 -68.63
CA ALA A 391 -49.00 24.72 -68.38
C ALA A 391 -49.57 25.59 -69.53
N ASP A 392 -48.80 26.56 -70.02
CA ASP A 392 -49.19 27.42 -71.14
C ASP A 392 -49.21 26.67 -72.48
N ALA A 393 -48.23 25.80 -72.75
CA ALA A 393 -48.16 24.99 -73.98
C ALA A 393 -49.24 23.90 -74.07
N ILE A 394 -49.79 23.43 -72.95
CA ILE A 394 -50.94 22.51 -72.91
C ILE A 394 -52.23 23.24 -73.34
N SER A 395 -52.33 24.56 -73.10
CA SER A 395 -53.53 25.36 -73.38
C SER A 395 -53.74 25.74 -74.85
N ALA A 396 -52.69 25.78 -75.68
CA ALA A 396 -52.78 26.07 -77.11
C ALA A 396 -52.59 24.78 -77.94
N ALA A 397 -53.71 24.11 -78.27
CA ALA A 397 -53.70 22.94 -79.15
C ALA A 397 -53.61 23.37 -80.63
N PRO A 398 -52.61 22.90 -81.41
CA PRO A 398 -52.59 23.14 -82.85
C PRO A 398 -53.63 22.29 -83.57
N SER A 399 -54.03 22.74 -84.76
CA SER A 399 -55.05 22.10 -85.60
C SER A 399 -54.80 20.58 -85.80
N PRO A 400 -55.85 19.73 -85.79
CA PRO A 400 -55.72 18.27 -85.94
C PRO A 400 -55.22 17.78 -87.31
N PHE A 401 -54.87 18.68 -88.24
CA PHE A 401 -54.53 18.34 -89.62
C PHE A 401 -53.09 18.70 -90.02
N ASP A 402 -52.26 19.23 -89.09
CA ASP A 402 -50.84 19.52 -89.36
C ASP A 402 -49.93 18.53 -88.61
N ASP A 403 -49.55 17.47 -89.32
CA ASP A 403 -48.73 16.37 -88.80
C ASP A 403 -47.29 16.79 -88.44
N ASN A 404 -46.73 17.78 -89.14
CA ASN A 404 -45.39 18.27 -88.86
C ASN A 404 -45.38 19.12 -87.58
N ALA A 405 -46.39 19.98 -87.38
CA ALA A 405 -46.55 20.74 -86.15
C ALA A 405 -46.77 19.82 -84.92
N ARG A 406 -47.51 18.71 -85.08
CA ARG A 406 -47.72 17.72 -84.02
C ARG A 406 -46.45 16.96 -83.66
N ARG A 407 -45.66 16.52 -84.63
CA ARG A 407 -44.37 15.84 -84.37
C ARG A 407 -43.35 16.78 -83.76
N ALA A 408 -43.26 18.02 -84.24
CA ALA A 408 -42.40 19.04 -83.66
C ALA A 408 -42.79 19.36 -82.20
N ARG A 409 -44.09 19.45 -81.89
CA ARG A 409 -44.59 19.63 -80.51
C ARG A 409 -44.28 18.42 -79.63
N ALA A 410 -44.50 17.20 -80.12
CA ALA A 410 -44.23 15.97 -79.37
C ALA A 410 -42.73 15.80 -79.06
N ASN A 411 -41.86 16.10 -80.04
CA ASN A 411 -40.41 16.10 -79.83
C ASN A 411 -40.00 17.17 -78.82
N LYS A 412 -40.53 18.40 -78.92
CA LYS A 412 -40.24 19.47 -77.97
C LYS A 412 -40.71 19.15 -76.55
N LEU A 413 -41.89 18.51 -76.41
CA LEU A 413 -42.41 18.07 -75.10
C LEU A 413 -41.56 16.93 -74.49
N ALA A 414 -41.11 15.99 -75.32
CA ALA A 414 -40.27 14.88 -74.89
C ALA A 414 -38.86 15.35 -74.49
N GLU A 415 -38.31 16.31 -75.22
CA GLU A 415 -37.02 16.92 -74.92
C GLU A 415 -37.08 17.75 -73.63
N GLN A 416 -38.17 18.52 -73.42
CA GLN A 416 -38.44 19.22 -72.17
C GLN A 416 -38.69 18.27 -70.98
N GLN A 417 -39.35 17.12 -71.21
CA GLN A 417 -39.57 16.08 -70.19
C GLN A 417 -38.25 15.44 -69.76
N GLY A 418 -37.38 15.09 -70.70
CA GLY A 418 -36.04 14.55 -70.38
C GLY A 418 -35.17 15.54 -69.59
N GLN A 419 -35.26 16.83 -69.90
CA GLN A 419 -34.56 17.88 -69.15
C GLN A 419 -35.13 18.06 -67.73
N PHE A 420 -36.45 17.98 -67.56
CA PHE A 420 -37.11 18.02 -66.24
C PHE A 420 -36.73 16.82 -65.36
N ASP A 421 -36.79 15.61 -65.91
CA ASP A 421 -36.50 14.38 -65.17
C ASP A 421 -35.03 14.32 -64.73
N THR A 422 -34.12 14.84 -65.57
CA THR A 422 -32.69 14.94 -65.24
C THR A 422 -32.43 15.99 -64.15
N ALA A 423 -33.10 17.14 -64.20
CA ALA A 423 -32.98 18.19 -63.18
C ALA A 423 -33.53 17.72 -61.82
N ALA A 424 -34.69 17.05 -61.81
CA ALA A 424 -35.31 16.50 -60.60
C ALA A 424 -34.45 15.40 -59.96
N ALA A 425 -33.87 14.50 -60.76
CA ALA A 425 -32.99 13.44 -60.27
C ALA A 425 -31.70 13.99 -59.63
N ASN A 426 -31.14 15.07 -60.18
CA ASN A 426 -29.93 15.70 -59.64
C ASN A 426 -30.19 16.49 -58.34
N HIS A 427 -31.35 17.15 -58.21
CA HIS A 427 -31.77 17.79 -56.96
C HIS A 427 -31.94 16.74 -55.83
N ASN A 428 -32.56 15.60 -56.14
CA ASN A 428 -32.85 14.55 -55.16
C ASN A 428 -31.57 13.91 -54.58
N ARG A 429 -30.61 13.51 -55.44
CA ARG A 429 -29.31 12.96 -54.98
C ARG A 429 -28.52 13.91 -54.07
N ARG A 430 -28.64 15.21 -54.31
CA ARG A 430 -27.88 16.22 -53.55
C ARG A 430 -28.54 16.52 -52.20
N SER A 431 -29.85 16.40 -52.09
CA SER A 431 -30.59 16.41 -50.82
C SER A 431 -30.20 15.21 -49.94
N GLU A 432 -30.21 14.00 -50.52
CA GLU A 432 -29.84 12.76 -49.82
C GLU A 432 -28.43 12.81 -49.21
N TYR A 433 -27.48 13.47 -49.88
CA TYR A 433 -26.11 13.67 -49.37
C TYR A 433 -26.06 14.58 -48.12
N TYR A 434 -26.83 15.67 -48.08
CA TYR A 434 -26.84 16.57 -46.92
C TYR A 434 -27.58 15.98 -45.73
N ASP A 435 -28.67 15.24 -45.98
CA ASP A 435 -29.39 14.48 -44.95
C ASP A 435 -28.50 13.41 -44.30
N SER A 436 -27.66 12.74 -45.09
CA SER A 436 -26.64 11.79 -44.61
C SER A 436 -25.62 12.44 -43.66
N VAL A 437 -25.13 13.64 -43.97
CA VAL A 437 -24.15 14.37 -43.15
C VAL A 437 -24.78 14.83 -41.83
N LEU A 438 -26.01 15.34 -41.86
CA LEU A 438 -26.79 15.71 -40.67
C LEU A 438 -27.06 14.50 -39.76
N GLU A 439 -27.52 13.39 -40.33
CA GLU A 439 -27.78 12.13 -39.62
C GLU A 439 -26.50 11.61 -38.94
N SER A 440 -25.34 11.74 -39.60
CA SER A 440 -24.03 11.39 -39.02
C SER A 440 -23.67 12.25 -37.80
N ALA A 441 -23.97 13.56 -37.84
CA ALA A 441 -23.72 14.47 -36.73
C ALA A 441 -24.61 14.18 -35.51
N TYR A 442 -25.91 13.90 -35.72
CA TYR A 442 -26.83 13.51 -34.64
C TYR A 442 -26.41 12.20 -33.96
N ARG A 443 -25.97 11.21 -34.76
CA ARG A 443 -25.45 9.93 -34.22
C ARG A 443 -24.21 10.15 -33.36
N ARG A 444 -23.27 10.98 -33.78
CA ARG A 444 -22.06 11.32 -33.00
C ARG A 444 -22.41 12.03 -31.69
N ALA A 445 -23.31 13.01 -31.72
CA ALA A 445 -23.76 13.71 -30.53
C ALA A 445 -24.40 12.75 -29.51
N ARG A 446 -25.27 11.85 -29.98
CA ARG A 446 -25.89 10.82 -29.13
C ARG A 446 -24.86 9.88 -28.48
N GLN A 447 -23.83 9.46 -29.21
CA GLN A 447 -22.77 8.62 -28.66
C GLN A 447 -21.93 9.34 -27.60
N ILE A 448 -21.70 10.65 -27.74
CA ILE A 448 -20.98 11.44 -26.74
C ILE A 448 -21.78 11.49 -25.44
N ARG A 449 -23.10 11.75 -25.52
CA ARG A 449 -23.99 11.78 -24.34
C ARG A 449 -24.01 10.43 -23.62
N LEU A 450 -24.16 9.34 -24.38
CA LEU A 450 -24.15 7.98 -23.83
C LEU A 450 -22.84 7.65 -23.12
N ARG A 451 -21.68 8.07 -23.67
CA ARG A 451 -20.38 7.86 -23.02
C ARG A 451 -20.24 8.59 -21.70
N HIS A 452 -20.67 9.86 -21.63
CA HIS A 452 -20.62 10.63 -20.38
C HIS A 452 -21.59 10.06 -19.34
N ALA A 453 -22.80 9.67 -19.77
CA ALA A 453 -23.76 9.02 -18.90
C ALA A 453 -23.19 7.71 -18.33
N GLN A 454 -22.64 6.83 -19.18
CA GLN A 454 -22.02 5.58 -18.74
C GLN A 454 -20.90 5.82 -17.73
N LYS A 455 -20.00 6.78 -18.02
CA LYS A 455 -18.90 7.13 -17.12
C LYS A 455 -19.39 7.67 -15.77
N LEU A 456 -20.50 8.42 -15.74
CA LEU A 456 -21.11 8.86 -14.50
C LEU A 456 -21.67 7.67 -13.72
N LEU A 457 -22.37 6.74 -14.38
CA LEU A 457 -22.94 5.55 -13.74
C LEU A 457 -21.85 4.61 -13.19
N ASP A 458 -20.75 4.47 -13.90
CA ASP A 458 -19.67 3.54 -13.58
C ASP A 458 -18.55 4.16 -12.73
N ARG A 459 -18.73 5.39 -12.24
CA ARG A 459 -17.73 6.17 -11.49
C ARG A 459 -17.12 5.49 -10.26
N ASN A 460 -17.81 4.47 -9.72
CA ASN A 460 -17.40 3.70 -8.55
C ASN A 460 -16.98 2.26 -8.89
N LYS A 461 -17.04 1.85 -10.16
CA LYS A 461 -16.54 0.55 -10.59
C LYS A 461 -15.01 0.54 -10.58
N GLU A 462 -14.42 -0.62 -10.31
CA GLU A 462 -12.97 -0.80 -10.17
C GLU A 462 -12.17 -0.38 -11.42
N ASP A 463 -12.76 -0.53 -12.60
CA ASP A 463 -12.13 -0.12 -13.87
C ASP A 463 -12.06 1.40 -14.04
N ASN A 464 -12.92 2.14 -13.35
CA ASN A 464 -13.04 3.59 -13.48
C ASN A 464 -12.60 4.36 -12.22
N ARG A 465 -12.35 3.70 -11.08
CA ARG A 465 -11.85 4.33 -9.84
C ARG A 465 -10.55 3.66 -9.40
N LEU A 466 -9.62 4.44 -8.84
CA LEU A 466 -8.40 3.88 -8.24
C LEU A 466 -8.75 2.86 -7.15
N ARG A 467 -8.13 1.68 -7.14
CA ARG A 467 -8.45 0.59 -6.21
C ARG A 467 -7.71 0.72 -4.87
N VAL A 468 -8.44 0.61 -3.75
CA VAL A 468 -7.84 0.61 -2.39
C VAL A 468 -6.95 -0.61 -2.22
N GLY A 469 -5.71 -0.44 -1.77
CA GLY A 469 -4.81 -1.55 -1.41
C GLY A 469 -3.96 -2.11 -2.56
N TRP A 470 -4.21 -1.71 -3.80
CA TRP A 470 -3.52 -2.20 -5.00
C TRP A 470 -2.33 -1.34 -5.46
N ARG A 471 -1.91 -0.37 -4.64
CA ARG A 471 -0.85 0.63 -4.97
C ARG A 471 -1.06 1.33 -6.33
N GLU A 472 -2.29 1.48 -6.78
CA GLU A 472 -2.59 2.27 -7.99
C GLU A 472 -2.33 3.75 -7.72
N SER A 473 -1.51 4.38 -8.57
CA SER A 473 -1.30 5.82 -8.56
C SER A 473 -2.19 6.51 -9.60
N SER A 474 -2.65 7.72 -9.30
CA SER A 474 -3.32 8.59 -10.26
C SER A 474 -2.49 8.92 -11.51
N ASP A 475 -1.16 8.81 -11.38
CA ASP A 475 -0.21 9.03 -12.47
C ASP A 475 -0.19 7.86 -13.45
N ASP A 476 -0.23 6.63 -12.93
CA ASP A 476 -0.22 5.39 -13.72
C ASP A 476 -1.58 5.15 -14.42
N TYR A 477 -2.65 5.68 -13.84
CA TYR A 477 -4.03 5.51 -14.31
C TYR A 477 -4.73 6.86 -14.56
N PRO A 478 -4.32 7.60 -15.60
CA PRO A 478 -4.82 8.95 -15.87
C PRO A 478 -6.33 9.00 -16.19
N ASN A 479 -6.91 7.88 -16.61
CA ASN A 479 -8.33 7.77 -16.96
C ASN A 479 -9.24 7.33 -15.80
N LYS A 480 -8.67 6.86 -14.69
CA LYS A 480 -9.44 6.49 -13.49
C LYS A 480 -9.70 7.72 -12.62
N TYR A 481 -10.83 7.74 -11.93
CA TYR A 481 -11.16 8.71 -10.90
C TYR A 481 -10.41 8.39 -9.61
N ASP A 482 -9.90 9.42 -8.94
CA ASP A 482 -9.51 9.30 -7.54
C ASP A 482 -10.76 9.31 -6.63
N TYR A 483 -10.56 9.13 -5.33
CA TYR A 483 -11.67 9.05 -4.38
C TYR A 483 -12.46 10.36 -4.30
N ARG A 484 -11.79 11.51 -4.32
CA ARG A 484 -12.41 12.83 -4.28
C ARG A 484 -13.25 13.08 -5.51
N GLN A 485 -12.76 12.70 -6.68
CA GLN A 485 -13.47 12.83 -7.96
C GLN A 485 -14.74 11.97 -7.99
N SER A 486 -14.66 10.71 -7.55
CA SER A 486 -15.84 9.85 -7.43
C SER A 486 -16.87 10.42 -6.45
N ASP A 487 -16.44 10.94 -5.30
CA ASP A 487 -17.33 11.51 -4.29
C ASP A 487 -17.99 12.82 -4.78
N LEU A 488 -17.26 13.61 -5.57
CA LEU A 488 -17.77 14.81 -6.24
C LEU A 488 -18.83 14.44 -7.29
N LEU A 489 -18.60 13.40 -8.06
CA LEU A 489 -19.57 12.86 -9.02
C LEU A 489 -20.79 12.22 -8.32
N ASP A 490 -20.60 11.59 -7.16
CA ASP A 490 -21.70 11.09 -6.30
C ASP A 490 -22.58 12.23 -5.80
N THR A 491 -21.97 13.29 -5.30
CA THR A 491 -22.67 14.48 -4.81
C THR A 491 -23.43 15.16 -5.95
N PHE A 492 -22.82 15.26 -7.12
CA PHE A 492 -23.45 15.78 -8.32
C PHE A 492 -24.68 14.96 -8.74
N ALA A 493 -24.54 13.64 -8.82
CA ALA A 493 -25.64 12.74 -9.19
C ALA A 493 -26.81 12.83 -8.20
N LYS A 494 -26.53 12.86 -6.89
CA LYS A 494 -27.54 13.02 -5.83
C LYS A 494 -28.25 14.36 -5.91
N LYS A 495 -27.52 15.46 -6.12
CA LYS A 495 -28.08 16.82 -6.23
C LYS A 495 -29.11 16.91 -7.35
N LEU A 496 -28.84 16.22 -8.46
CA LEU A 496 -29.71 16.18 -9.64
C LEU A 496 -30.70 15.00 -9.64
N LYS A 497 -30.72 14.18 -8.58
CA LYS A 497 -31.58 13.00 -8.43
C LYS A 497 -31.46 12.03 -9.62
N LEU A 498 -30.22 11.77 -10.04
CA LEU A 498 -29.91 10.92 -11.20
C LEU A 498 -29.77 9.43 -10.83
N ASP A 499 -30.24 9.01 -9.65
CA ASP A 499 -30.16 7.63 -9.19
C ASP A 499 -31.10 6.69 -9.99
N LYS A 500 -30.80 5.40 -9.94
CA LYS A 500 -31.58 4.36 -10.61
C LYS A 500 -32.84 4.04 -9.80
N ASP A 501 -34.01 4.01 -10.45
CA ASP A 501 -35.24 3.49 -9.85
C ASP A 501 -35.17 1.95 -9.77
N SER A 502 -35.72 1.36 -8.70
CA SER A 502 -35.74 -0.10 -8.50
C SER A 502 -36.48 -0.85 -9.60
N SER A 503 -37.42 -0.19 -10.29
CA SER A 503 -38.22 -0.74 -11.39
C SER A 503 -37.64 -0.50 -12.80
N GLU A 504 -36.59 0.32 -12.93
CA GLU A 504 -36.05 0.73 -14.23
C GLU A 504 -34.99 -0.27 -14.75
N ASP A 505 -35.09 -0.67 -16.03
CA ASP A 505 -34.04 -1.46 -16.67
C ASP A 505 -32.76 -0.64 -16.87
N HIS A 506 -31.59 -1.28 -16.82
CA HIS A 506 -30.30 -0.58 -16.95
C HIS A 506 -30.17 0.17 -18.28
N ARG A 507 -30.72 -0.36 -19.37
CA ARG A 507 -30.66 0.29 -20.69
C ARG A 507 -31.50 1.56 -20.73
N ASP A 508 -32.65 1.56 -20.08
CA ASP A 508 -33.54 2.72 -20.04
C ASP A 508 -33.05 3.77 -19.06
N TYR A 509 -32.46 3.35 -17.94
CA TYR A 509 -31.71 4.21 -17.03
C TYR A 509 -30.59 4.97 -17.76
N LEU A 510 -29.72 4.25 -18.49
CA LEU A 510 -28.63 4.87 -19.25
C LEU A 510 -29.15 5.88 -20.29
N LYS A 511 -30.23 5.55 -21.01
CA LYS A 511 -30.83 6.47 -21.98
C LYS A 511 -31.39 7.72 -21.31
N ARG A 512 -32.08 7.58 -20.18
CA ARG A 512 -32.63 8.70 -19.42
C ARG A 512 -31.54 9.69 -19.04
N ILE A 513 -30.44 9.20 -18.45
CA ILE A 513 -29.30 10.05 -18.09
C ILE A 513 -28.65 10.68 -19.33
N ALA A 514 -28.45 9.91 -20.40
CA ALA A 514 -27.88 10.44 -21.64
C ALA A 514 -28.77 11.52 -22.29
N ASN A 515 -30.10 11.42 -22.15
CA ASN A 515 -31.03 12.42 -22.66
C ASN A 515 -30.99 13.71 -21.82
N THR A 516 -30.70 13.63 -20.52
CA THR A 516 -30.47 14.80 -19.66
C THR A 516 -29.23 15.59 -20.10
N PHE A 517 -28.23 14.94 -20.69
CA PHE A 517 -26.97 15.58 -21.09
C PHE A 517 -27.08 16.28 -22.46
N ASP A 518 -28.05 17.17 -22.61
CA ASP A 518 -28.21 17.98 -23.81
C ASP A 518 -27.23 19.17 -23.87
N SER A 519 -27.31 19.98 -24.92
CA SER A 519 -26.33 21.06 -25.11
C SER A 519 -26.37 22.13 -23.99
N PRO A 520 -27.53 22.61 -23.53
CA PRO A 520 -27.61 23.48 -22.35
C PRO A 520 -26.99 22.85 -21.10
N PHE A 521 -27.32 21.59 -20.80
CA PHE A 521 -26.80 20.90 -19.62
C PHE A 521 -25.27 20.79 -19.63
N PHE A 522 -24.66 20.50 -20.79
CA PHE A 522 -23.21 20.46 -20.95
C PHE A 522 -22.55 21.81 -20.69
N LYS A 523 -23.20 22.92 -21.06
CA LYS A 523 -22.66 24.27 -20.83
C LYS A 523 -22.72 24.65 -19.36
N GLU A 524 -23.84 24.40 -18.70
CA GLU A 524 -24.04 24.72 -17.28
C GLU A 524 -23.16 23.86 -16.36
N ASN A 525 -22.92 22.61 -16.73
CA ASN A 525 -22.17 21.65 -15.93
C ASN A 525 -20.80 21.32 -16.53
N LYS A 526 -20.22 22.27 -17.26
CA LYS A 526 -18.96 22.07 -17.99
C LYS A 526 -17.83 21.45 -17.15
N PRO A 527 -17.57 21.88 -15.89
CA PRO A 527 -16.51 21.27 -15.07
C PRO A 527 -16.73 19.78 -14.80
N ILE A 528 -17.98 19.36 -14.58
CA ILE A 528 -18.35 17.96 -14.37
C ILE A 528 -18.21 17.15 -15.66
N MET A 529 -18.61 17.73 -16.79
CA MET A 529 -18.47 17.08 -18.09
C MET A 529 -17.00 16.88 -18.47
N ASP A 530 -16.17 17.89 -18.19
CA ASP A 530 -14.72 17.79 -18.39
C ASP A 530 -14.10 16.75 -17.46
N LEU A 531 -14.51 16.68 -16.19
CA LEU A 531 -14.09 15.64 -15.25
C LEU A 531 -14.43 14.22 -15.74
N LEU A 532 -15.67 14.01 -16.20
CA LEU A 532 -16.09 12.72 -16.77
C LEU A 532 -15.24 12.35 -18.00
N ARG A 533 -14.85 13.35 -18.81
CA ARG A 533 -14.07 13.10 -20.02
C ARG A 533 -12.60 12.84 -19.71
N GLU A 534 -11.97 13.70 -18.90
CA GLU A 534 -10.53 13.82 -18.68
C GLU A 534 -10.21 14.04 -17.18
N PRO A 535 -10.29 13.00 -16.33
CA PRO A 535 -10.11 13.15 -14.89
C PRO A 535 -8.69 13.59 -14.50
N LYS A 536 -7.67 13.28 -15.30
CA LYS A 536 -6.31 13.78 -15.05
C LYS A 536 -6.22 15.31 -15.07
N VAL A 537 -6.90 15.98 -16.00
CA VAL A 537 -6.81 17.44 -16.15
C VAL A 537 -7.35 18.14 -14.91
N GLU A 538 -8.46 17.65 -14.36
CA GLU A 538 -9.03 18.19 -13.13
C GLU A 538 -8.14 17.90 -11.91
N ARG A 539 -7.47 16.73 -11.83
CA ARG A 539 -6.46 16.47 -10.78
C ARG A 539 -5.27 17.40 -10.86
N ASP A 540 -4.71 17.59 -12.04
CA ASP A 540 -3.53 18.47 -12.22
C ASP A 540 -3.87 19.91 -11.77
N GLN A 541 -5.10 20.37 -12.05
CA GLN A 541 -5.60 21.66 -11.57
C GLN A 541 -5.77 21.68 -10.04
N TYR A 542 -6.34 20.63 -9.47
CA TYR A 542 -6.49 20.49 -8.02
C TYR A 542 -5.13 20.47 -7.29
N ASP A 543 -4.16 19.70 -7.78
CA ASP A 543 -2.83 19.58 -7.18
C ASP A 543 -2.04 20.90 -7.27
N ALA A 544 -2.19 21.63 -8.37
CA ALA A 544 -1.62 22.97 -8.52
C ALA A 544 -2.19 23.95 -7.47
N ILE A 545 -3.50 23.87 -7.19
CA ILE A 545 -4.16 24.70 -6.17
C ILE A 545 -3.75 24.25 -4.76
N LYS A 546 -3.75 22.93 -4.50
CA LYS A 546 -3.42 22.32 -3.21
C LYS A 546 -1.99 22.60 -2.77
N THR A 547 -1.07 22.79 -3.71
CA THR A 547 0.33 23.16 -3.41
C THR A 547 0.43 24.40 -2.51
N HIS A 548 -0.45 25.38 -2.69
CA HIS A 548 -0.48 26.58 -1.84
C HIS A 548 -0.89 26.25 -0.40
N TYR A 549 -1.93 25.44 -0.23
CA TYR A 549 -2.36 24.97 1.08
C TYR A 549 -1.30 24.12 1.78
N ASP A 550 -0.70 23.15 1.07
CA ASP A 550 0.36 22.29 1.61
C ASP A 550 1.56 23.11 2.09
N SER A 551 1.95 24.13 1.31
CA SER A 551 3.04 25.05 1.66
C SER A 551 2.70 25.90 2.88
N PHE A 552 1.45 26.38 2.97
CA PHE A 552 0.96 27.12 4.13
C PHE A 552 0.98 26.27 5.41
N ILE A 553 0.42 25.05 5.38
CA ILE A 553 0.42 24.14 6.54
C ILE A 553 1.84 23.78 6.97
N LYS A 554 2.73 23.48 6.01
CA LYS A 554 4.14 23.17 6.30
C LYS A 554 4.82 24.32 7.05
N ASN A 555 4.66 25.55 6.57
CA ASN A 555 5.23 26.72 7.23
C ASN A 555 4.64 26.90 8.63
N LEU A 556 3.32 26.75 8.77
CA LEU A 556 2.64 26.88 10.04
C LEU A 556 3.09 25.82 11.06
N ASP A 557 3.32 24.57 10.63
CA ASP A 557 3.85 23.48 11.46
C ASP A 557 5.30 23.73 11.90
N GLU A 558 6.16 24.25 11.00
CA GLU A 558 7.53 24.63 11.32
C GLU A 558 7.57 25.75 12.38
N GLN A 559 6.72 26.76 12.23
CA GLN A 559 6.57 27.83 13.22
C GLN A 559 6.06 27.30 14.56
N ARG A 560 5.02 26.45 14.54
CA ARG A 560 4.45 25.85 15.75
C ARG A 560 5.48 25.00 16.49
N LYS A 561 6.27 24.22 15.76
CA LYS A 561 7.32 23.38 16.33
C LYS A 561 8.36 24.20 17.11
N ALA A 562 8.80 25.33 16.56
CA ALA A 562 9.73 26.23 17.25
C ALA A 562 9.13 26.80 18.56
N ILE A 563 7.83 27.16 18.54
CA ILE A 563 7.12 27.63 19.73
C ILE A 563 7.02 26.50 20.77
N ASP A 564 6.60 25.30 20.35
CA ASP A 564 6.41 24.14 21.23
C ASP A 564 7.72 23.70 21.88
N ASP A 565 8.82 23.66 21.14
CA ASP A 565 10.14 23.31 21.67
C ASP A 565 10.59 24.33 22.75
N LYS A 566 10.35 25.63 22.53
CA LYS A 566 10.64 26.69 23.52
C LYS A 566 9.75 26.57 24.76
N LYS A 567 8.44 26.34 24.59
CA LYS A 567 7.49 26.16 25.70
C LYS A 567 7.81 24.91 26.52
N LYS A 568 8.10 23.79 25.86
CA LYS A 568 8.48 22.53 26.50
C LYS A 568 9.75 22.69 27.34
N TYR A 569 10.75 23.42 26.84
CA TYR A 569 11.96 23.72 27.61
C TYR A 569 11.64 24.53 28.89
N ALA A 570 10.81 25.56 28.78
CA ALA A 570 10.42 26.40 29.92
C ALA A 570 9.61 25.65 31.00
N LEU A 571 8.80 24.67 30.59
CA LEU A 571 7.99 23.84 31.48
C LEU A 571 8.83 22.83 32.29
N GLY A 572 10.02 22.47 31.80
CA GLY A 572 10.87 21.41 32.36
C GLY A 572 10.42 20.04 31.88
N ASN A 573 11.35 19.26 31.29
CA ASN A 573 11.04 18.03 30.57
C ASN A 573 10.47 16.92 31.49
N THR A 574 9.15 16.74 31.46
CA THR A 574 8.41 15.67 32.17
C THR A 574 7.82 14.63 31.20
N GLY A 575 8.40 14.52 29.99
CA GLY A 575 7.97 13.56 28.97
C GLY A 575 6.73 14.04 28.22
N GLU A 576 5.72 13.17 28.11
CA GLU A 576 4.52 13.41 27.31
C GLU A 576 3.65 14.56 27.85
N VAL A 577 3.63 14.78 29.16
CA VAL A 577 2.84 15.87 29.76
C VAL A 577 3.38 17.22 29.30
N SER A 578 4.70 17.43 29.32
CA SER A 578 5.32 18.66 28.79
C SER A 578 5.07 18.87 27.30
N ARG A 579 5.03 17.79 26.50
CA ARG A 579 4.71 17.88 25.07
C ARG A 579 3.27 18.33 24.87
N MET A 580 2.31 17.68 25.53
CA MET A 580 0.89 18.03 25.40
C MET A 580 0.60 19.44 25.92
N THR A 581 1.18 19.84 27.06
CA THR A 581 1.06 21.20 27.58
C THR A 581 1.63 22.23 26.61
N ALA A 582 2.80 21.97 25.98
CA ALA A 582 3.35 22.87 24.98
C ALA A 582 2.44 23.00 23.74
N GLU A 583 1.96 21.87 23.19
CA GLU A 583 1.06 21.85 22.03
C GLU A 583 -0.28 22.55 22.30
N SER A 584 -0.82 22.45 23.52
CA SER A 584 -2.03 23.19 23.93
C SER A 584 -1.77 24.70 23.98
N LEU A 585 -0.60 25.13 24.47
CA LEU A 585 -0.24 26.55 24.55
C LEU A 585 -0.12 27.21 23.17
N SER A 586 0.33 26.48 22.14
CA SER A 586 0.46 26.99 20.77
C SER A 586 -0.79 26.79 19.91
N ALA A 587 -1.77 26.00 20.38
CA ALA A 587 -2.95 25.66 19.61
C ALA A 587 -3.76 26.89 19.18
N LEU A 588 -3.97 27.85 20.09
CA LEU A 588 -4.76 29.06 19.79
C LEU A 588 -4.17 29.87 18.63
N SER A 589 -2.85 30.12 18.64
CA SER A 589 -2.19 30.83 17.55
C SER A 589 -2.25 30.06 16.22
N TYR A 590 -2.20 28.73 16.28
CA TYR A 590 -2.26 27.89 15.09
C TYR A 590 -3.66 27.90 14.47
N ILE A 591 -4.71 27.80 15.29
CA ILE A 591 -6.10 27.83 14.82
C ILE A 591 -6.45 29.22 14.28
N ASN A 592 -5.99 30.30 14.94
CA ASN A 592 -6.16 31.67 14.42
C ASN A 592 -5.49 31.86 13.04
N ALA A 593 -4.33 31.25 12.80
CA ALA A 593 -3.69 31.31 11.49
C ALA A 593 -4.51 30.58 10.42
N LEU A 594 -5.14 29.45 10.77
CA LEU A 594 -6.09 28.75 9.91
C LEU A 594 -7.34 29.60 9.65
N ASP A 595 -7.90 30.25 10.67
CA ASP A 595 -9.03 31.17 10.52
C ASP A 595 -8.73 32.30 9.54
N ASN A 596 -7.56 32.93 9.67
CA ASN A 596 -7.12 33.97 8.74
C ASN A 596 -6.95 33.45 7.31
N TYR A 597 -6.43 32.23 7.14
CA TYR A 597 -6.28 31.59 5.83
C TYR A 597 -7.64 31.29 5.18
N ILE A 598 -8.60 30.81 5.98
CA ILE A 598 -9.98 30.48 5.55
C ILE A 598 -10.74 31.76 5.15
N ASN A 599 -10.62 32.82 5.94
CA ASN A 599 -11.34 34.08 5.74
C ASN A 599 -10.70 35.00 4.68
N ASN A 600 -9.53 34.64 4.14
CA ASN A 600 -8.88 35.42 3.10
C ASN A 600 -9.58 35.21 1.75
N GLU A 601 -10.10 36.31 1.18
CA GLU A 601 -10.79 36.30 -0.12
C GLU A 601 -9.90 35.79 -1.26
N ALA A 602 -8.59 36.00 -1.18
CA ALA A 602 -7.64 35.52 -2.19
C ALA A 602 -7.38 34.00 -2.11
N THR A 603 -7.79 33.33 -1.04
CA THR A 603 -7.64 31.87 -0.92
C THR A 603 -8.66 31.17 -1.83
N ALA A 604 -8.17 30.25 -2.67
CA ALA A 604 -9.03 29.42 -3.50
C ALA A 604 -9.99 28.59 -2.64
N ASP A 605 -11.26 28.45 -3.07
CA ASP A 605 -12.29 27.80 -2.24
C ASP A 605 -11.95 26.34 -1.88
N GLN A 606 -11.29 25.60 -2.79
CA GLN A 606 -10.80 24.25 -2.51
C GLN A 606 -9.78 24.23 -1.35
N ASN A 607 -8.90 25.23 -1.30
CA ASN A 607 -7.94 25.38 -0.20
C ASN A 607 -8.62 25.80 1.11
N LYS A 608 -9.71 26.59 1.04
CA LYS A 608 -10.52 26.90 2.22
C LYS A 608 -11.18 25.63 2.78
N THR A 609 -11.73 24.77 1.93
CA THR A 609 -12.33 23.49 2.37
C THR A 609 -11.32 22.62 3.11
N LEU A 610 -10.11 22.44 2.55
CA LEU A 610 -9.04 21.69 3.22
C LEU A 610 -8.61 22.32 4.55
N ALA A 611 -8.53 23.65 4.60
CA ALA A 611 -8.20 24.37 5.83
C ALA A 611 -9.29 24.25 6.90
N ILE A 612 -10.57 24.25 6.52
CA ILE A 612 -11.72 24.04 7.42
C ILE A 612 -11.67 22.64 8.05
N GLU A 613 -11.41 21.60 7.25
CA GLU A 613 -11.28 20.23 7.75
C GLU A 613 -10.11 20.10 8.73
N HIS A 614 -8.92 20.59 8.35
CA HIS A 614 -7.74 20.56 9.20
C HIS A 614 -7.89 21.39 10.49
N ARG A 615 -8.63 22.50 10.42
CA ARG A 615 -9.00 23.31 11.58
C ARG A 615 -9.88 22.51 12.56
N ALA A 616 -10.91 21.83 12.06
CA ALA A 616 -11.79 21.00 12.88
C ALA A 616 -11.00 19.87 13.59
N ASP A 617 -10.10 19.20 12.88
CA ASP A 617 -9.21 18.18 13.43
C ASP A 617 -8.27 18.76 14.50
N THR A 618 -7.72 19.95 14.25
CA THR A 618 -6.84 20.64 15.19
C THR A 618 -7.57 21.02 16.48
N ILE A 619 -8.81 21.51 16.38
CA ILE A 619 -9.67 21.80 17.54
C ILE A 619 -9.91 20.52 18.34
N ASN A 620 -10.30 19.42 17.67
CA ASN A 620 -10.53 18.14 18.33
C ASN A 620 -9.28 17.61 19.05
N ARG A 621 -8.13 17.63 18.37
CA ARG A 621 -6.84 17.23 18.96
C ARG A 621 -6.48 18.08 20.17
N THR A 622 -6.76 19.39 20.12
CA THR A 622 -6.49 20.33 21.22
C THR A 622 -7.34 19.99 22.45
N CYS A 623 -8.64 19.67 22.27
CA CYS A 623 -9.49 19.20 23.36
C CYS A 623 -8.96 17.92 24.02
N GLN A 624 -8.45 16.95 23.23
CA GLN A 624 -7.83 15.73 23.77
C GLN A 624 -6.51 16.02 24.49
N GLN A 625 -5.70 16.96 24.00
CA GLN A 625 -4.47 17.39 24.68
C GLN A 625 -4.78 18.00 26.05
N PHE A 626 -5.82 18.83 26.18
CA PHE A 626 -6.26 19.34 27.48
C PHE A 626 -6.65 18.21 28.43
N LYS A 627 -7.49 17.26 27.97
CA LYS A 627 -7.89 16.07 28.75
C LYS A 627 -6.68 15.30 29.27
N HIS A 628 -5.78 14.90 28.37
CA HIS A 628 -4.65 14.03 28.71
C HIS A 628 -3.54 14.77 29.45
N GLY A 629 -3.32 16.05 29.14
CA GLY A 629 -2.41 16.92 29.87
C GLY A 629 -2.83 17.06 31.33
N MET A 630 -4.10 17.34 31.60
CA MET A 630 -4.65 17.48 32.96
C MET A 630 -4.63 16.17 33.75
N ILE A 631 -5.03 15.05 33.13
CA ILE A 631 -4.93 13.72 33.76
C ILE A 631 -3.46 13.39 34.09
N GLY A 632 -2.56 13.71 33.16
CA GLY A 632 -1.13 13.46 33.26
C GLY A 632 -0.41 14.26 34.35
N LEU A 633 -0.98 15.35 34.87
CA LEU A 633 -0.36 16.14 35.95
C LEU A 633 -0.01 15.29 37.17
N SER A 634 -0.79 14.25 37.49
CA SER A 634 -0.50 13.29 38.57
C SER A 634 0.83 12.55 38.41
N SER A 635 1.28 12.36 37.17
CA SER A 635 2.51 11.60 36.85
C SER A 635 3.81 12.38 37.07
N ILE A 636 3.73 13.71 37.11
CA ILE A 636 4.88 14.57 37.45
C ILE A 636 5.23 14.29 38.92
N ARG A 637 6.50 14.28 39.34
CA ARG A 637 6.84 14.06 40.77
C ARG A 637 7.13 15.38 41.48
N GLU A 638 7.80 16.28 40.78
CA GLU A 638 8.25 17.56 41.30
C GLU A 638 7.08 18.55 41.37
N ALA A 639 6.80 19.04 42.58
CA ALA A 639 5.63 19.89 42.85
C ALA A 639 5.68 21.21 42.08
N ASP A 640 6.86 21.82 41.96
CA ASP A 640 7.09 23.05 41.20
C ASP A 640 6.82 22.88 39.69
N LYS A 641 7.23 21.74 39.11
CA LYS A 641 6.97 21.43 37.70
C LYS A 641 5.49 21.14 37.49
N ARG A 642 4.87 20.38 38.39
CA ARG A 642 3.44 20.06 38.33
C ARG A 642 2.59 21.33 38.36
N GLN A 643 2.90 22.24 39.28
CA GLN A 643 2.23 23.53 39.41
C GLN A 643 2.39 24.35 38.12
N ARG A 644 3.61 24.48 37.59
CA ARG A 644 3.86 25.19 36.32
C ARG A 644 3.05 24.63 35.14
N HIS A 645 2.95 23.31 35.01
CA HIS A 645 2.15 22.68 33.95
C HIS A 645 0.65 22.89 34.16
N SER A 646 0.18 22.82 35.41
CA SER A 646 -1.22 23.06 35.76
C SER A 646 -1.64 24.49 35.44
N GLU A 647 -0.86 25.48 35.86
CA GLU A 647 -1.12 26.90 35.58
C GLU A 647 -1.10 27.18 34.07
N ALA A 648 -0.12 26.64 33.36
CA ALA A 648 -0.03 26.79 31.91
C ALA A 648 -1.24 26.19 31.17
N LEU A 649 -1.65 24.97 31.54
CA LEU A 649 -2.84 24.32 30.97
C LEU A 649 -4.12 25.11 31.27
N GLN A 650 -4.28 25.63 32.49
CA GLN A 650 -5.46 26.39 32.87
C GLN A 650 -5.56 27.70 32.09
N VAL A 651 -4.47 28.46 32.00
CA VAL A 651 -4.43 29.71 31.22
C VAL A 651 -4.71 29.45 29.75
N SER A 652 -4.09 28.42 29.17
CA SER A 652 -4.31 28.02 27.79
C SER A 652 -5.75 27.57 27.53
N LEU A 653 -6.33 26.79 28.44
CA LEU A 653 -7.71 26.32 28.33
C LEU A 653 -8.69 27.48 28.36
N ASN A 654 -8.52 28.42 29.30
CA ASN A 654 -9.40 29.59 29.41
C ASN A 654 -9.37 30.41 28.12
N ASN A 655 -8.19 30.68 27.57
CA ASN A 655 -8.07 31.42 26.31
C ASN A 655 -8.71 30.66 25.15
N PHE A 656 -8.50 29.34 25.08
CA PHE A 656 -9.08 28.49 24.04
C PHE A 656 -10.60 28.45 24.11
N THR A 657 -11.19 28.28 25.29
CA THR A 657 -12.65 28.24 25.46
C THR A 657 -13.29 29.61 25.28
N SER A 658 -12.60 30.70 25.61
CA SER A 658 -13.07 32.05 25.29
C SER A 658 -13.17 32.30 23.78
N SER A 659 -12.21 31.79 22.99
CA SER A 659 -12.22 31.97 21.53
C SER A 659 -13.13 30.98 20.80
N TYR A 660 -13.10 29.70 21.17
CA TYR A 660 -13.72 28.62 20.39
C TYR A 660 -14.76 27.81 21.16
N GLY A 661 -15.08 28.17 22.41
CA GLY A 661 -15.98 27.40 23.28
C GLY A 661 -17.38 27.17 22.68
N ASN A 662 -17.90 28.17 21.97
CA ASN A 662 -19.22 28.10 21.32
C ASN A 662 -19.25 27.16 20.10
N GLU A 663 -18.09 26.79 19.55
CA GLU A 663 -17.96 25.90 18.39
C GLU A 663 -17.75 24.44 18.78
N LEU A 664 -17.53 24.16 20.08
CA LEU A 664 -17.19 22.81 20.54
C LEU A 664 -18.42 21.89 20.54
N SER A 665 -18.28 20.72 19.93
CA SER A 665 -19.23 19.62 20.04
C SER A 665 -19.34 19.10 21.47
N ASN A 666 -20.44 18.39 21.76
CA ASN A 666 -20.66 17.75 23.06
C ASN A 666 -19.51 16.83 23.48
N ASP A 667 -18.90 16.09 22.55
CA ASP A 667 -17.82 15.16 22.87
C ASP A 667 -16.49 15.87 23.14
N GLN A 668 -16.23 16.99 22.45
CA GLN A 668 -15.09 17.86 22.75
C GLN A 668 -15.23 18.52 24.13
N GLN A 669 -16.42 18.99 24.48
CA GLN A 669 -16.71 19.54 25.81
C GLN A 669 -16.57 18.48 26.90
N LYS A 670 -17.09 17.26 26.69
CA LYS A 670 -16.89 16.12 27.61
C LYS A 670 -15.42 15.78 27.81
N ALA A 671 -14.60 15.85 26.76
CA ALA A 671 -13.16 15.59 26.86
C ALA A 671 -12.48 16.60 27.80
N ILE A 672 -12.75 17.90 27.61
CA ILE A 672 -12.24 18.97 28.47
C ILE A 672 -12.70 18.77 29.92
N ASN A 673 -14.00 18.55 30.13
CA ASN A 673 -14.58 18.36 31.47
C ASN A 673 -13.98 17.16 32.19
N SER A 674 -13.72 16.06 31.48
CA SER A 674 -13.04 14.88 32.04
C SER A 674 -11.64 15.21 32.56
N GLY A 675 -10.89 16.05 31.83
CA GLY A 675 -9.58 16.53 32.27
C GLY A 675 -9.67 17.40 33.52
N LEU A 676 -10.59 18.37 33.53
CA LEU A 676 -10.82 19.28 34.66
C LEU A 676 -11.24 18.52 35.93
N SER A 677 -12.16 17.56 35.82
CA SER A 677 -12.56 16.73 36.95
C SER A 677 -11.39 15.93 37.54
N ALA A 678 -10.54 15.36 36.68
CA ALA A 678 -9.35 14.63 37.12
C ALA A 678 -8.33 15.54 37.83
N ALA A 679 -8.11 16.76 37.32
CA ALA A 679 -7.23 17.73 37.97
C ALA A 679 -7.77 18.19 39.34
N ASN A 680 -9.08 18.45 39.44
CA ASN A 680 -9.71 18.87 40.69
C ASN A 680 -9.68 17.79 41.79
N GLN A 681 -9.91 16.53 41.43
CA GLN A 681 -9.77 15.40 42.36
C GLN A 681 -8.35 15.27 42.90
N GLN A 682 -7.33 15.55 42.08
CA GLN A 682 -5.93 15.51 42.50
C GLN A 682 -5.63 16.59 43.55
N VAL A 683 -6.14 17.82 43.38
CA VAL A 683 -5.98 18.90 44.36
C VAL A 683 -6.60 18.52 45.71
N GLN A 684 -7.84 18.01 45.71
CA GLN A 684 -8.54 17.57 46.92
C GLN A 684 -7.83 16.42 47.66
N SER A 685 -7.23 15.47 46.90
CA SER A 685 -6.47 14.37 47.49
C SER A 685 -5.15 14.82 48.14
N HIS A 686 -4.56 15.92 47.69
CA HIS A 686 -3.31 16.47 48.23
C HIS A 686 -3.55 17.29 49.50
N THR A 687 -4.63 18.07 49.57
CA THR A 687 -5.02 18.80 50.78
C THR A 687 -5.42 17.88 51.93
N MET A 688 -6.09 16.74 51.67
CA MET A 688 -6.37 15.75 52.72
C MET A 688 -5.11 15.05 53.27
N ARG A 689 -4.01 15.01 52.50
CA ARG A 689 -2.77 14.32 52.87
C ARG A 689 -1.77 15.21 53.63
N LEU A 690 -1.94 16.53 53.58
CA LEU A 690 -1.15 17.52 54.32
C LEU A 690 -1.83 17.94 55.65
N GLY A 691 -3.11 17.62 55.82
CA GLY A 691 -3.88 17.82 57.06
C GLY A 691 -3.89 16.62 58.02
N ARG A 692 -3.20 15.52 57.66
CA ARG A 692 -2.85 14.40 58.55
C ARG A 692 -1.35 14.40 58.74
#